data_AF-F3FI59-F1
#
_entry.id   AF-F3FI59-F1
#
_cell.length_a   1.000
_cell.length_b   1.000
_cell.length_c   1.000
_cell.angle_alpha   90.00
_cell.angle_beta   90.00
_cell.angle_gamma   90.00
#
_symmetry.space_group_name_H-M   'P 1'
#
loop_
_entity.id
_entity.type
_entity.pdbx_description
1 polymer ?
#
loop_
_entity_poly.entity_id
_entity_poly.type
_entity_poly.pdbx_seq_one_letter_code
_entity_poly.pdbx_strand_id
1 'polypeptide(L)'
;MFDKLLIANRGAIACRILRTLRTLQVKGVAVYSEADAASLHLMQADEAHSLGEGGAAGTYLAVDKILAIAKASGAKAIHPGYGFLSENAAFAQACEDAGIAFVGPTPEQLRVFGLKHTARALARQHGVPMLEGTELLDSLESAIAAAHTIGYPVMLKSTAGGGGIGMRVCRSAEELADSFEAVKRLGQNNFSDAGVFIEKYIQRARHLEVQVFGDCQGEVLALGVRDCSVQRRNQKVLEETPAPNLPHGMAEELCIAAVKLARAVNYRSAGTVEFVFDSEDQRFYFLEVNTRLQVEHGVTEQVWGVDLVSWMVQLAAGDLPPLDQLQAGLKPVGHAIQARLYAEDPGRDFQPCPGLLTAADFPSADGRSLRIDTWVEAGCEIPPYFDPMIAKLISWAPSREDASAGLIDALNETRLYGVETNRDYLRQIIADAPFASGQPWTRCLEDLMYHADTFEVLSGGTQTSVQDYPGRLGYWAVGVPPSGPMDSRALRQGNGLLGNPEGCAALEVTMSGPLLRFNTDAVVAVTGAHIPITLDGQSCAMNTALFVSAGSTLSLGTIAGAGVRSYLCVRGGLDVPDYLGSKSTFTLGQFGGHGGRALRASDVLHIAPLVERSAGQRIADEALEALTDVRRMRVIYGPHAAPEYFTEAYIERFFATDWEVHFNSSRTGVRLIGPKPEWVRADGGEAGLHPSNIHDNP
;
A
#
# COMPACT_ATOMS: atom_id res chain seq x y z
N MET A 1 28.67 -0.27 24.14
CA MET A 1 27.30 0.00 23.62
C MET A 1 27.10 1.50 23.46
N PHE A 2 26.32 1.95 22.47
CA PHE A 2 25.99 3.37 22.31
C PHE A 2 24.88 3.80 23.28
N ASP A 3 24.93 5.04 23.78
CA ASP A 3 23.81 5.61 24.55
C ASP A 3 22.66 6.08 23.63
N LYS A 4 23.01 6.58 22.45
CA LYS A 4 22.08 7.19 21.49
C LYS A 4 22.52 6.96 20.04
N LEU A 5 21.56 6.58 19.20
CA LEU A 5 21.74 6.27 17.78
C LEU A 5 20.68 7.00 16.96
N LEU A 6 21.12 7.65 15.87
CA LEU A 6 20.22 8.31 14.91
C LEU A 6 19.88 7.37 13.75
N ILE A 7 18.62 7.37 13.33
CA ILE A 7 18.14 6.60 12.19
C ILE A 7 18.01 7.55 11.00
N ALA A 8 18.86 7.40 10.00
CA ALA A 8 18.82 8.20 8.77
C ALA A 8 17.87 7.57 7.74
N ASN A 9 16.62 7.30 8.15
CA ASN A 9 15.60 6.65 7.34
C ASN A 9 14.19 6.94 7.87
N ARG A 10 13.16 6.41 7.20
CA ARG A 10 11.73 6.56 7.51
C ARG A 10 11.00 5.22 7.47
N GLY A 11 9.70 5.27 7.74
CA GLY A 11 8.78 4.16 7.45
C GLY A 11 9.10 2.87 8.22
N ALA A 12 8.81 1.72 7.60
CA ALA A 12 8.85 0.43 8.27
C ALA A 12 10.24 0.06 8.83
N ILE A 13 11.33 0.44 8.14
CA ILE A 13 12.70 0.19 8.61
C ILE A 13 13.06 1.04 9.82
N ALA A 14 12.59 2.30 9.89
CA ALA A 14 12.80 3.13 11.08
C ALA A 14 12.08 2.54 12.29
N CYS A 15 10.81 2.15 12.16
CA CYS A 15 10.07 1.44 13.20
C CYS A 15 10.78 0.14 13.63
N ARG A 16 11.28 -0.65 12.68
CA ARG A 16 12.09 -1.84 12.98
C ARG A 16 13.26 -1.41 13.86
N ILE A 17 14.14 -0.53 13.37
CA ILE A 17 15.39 -0.21 14.07
C ILE A 17 15.09 0.25 15.50
N LEU A 18 14.09 1.12 15.68
CA LEU A 18 13.63 1.56 17.01
C LEU A 18 13.25 0.40 17.94
N ARG A 19 12.55 -0.63 17.45
CA ARG A 19 12.25 -1.82 18.27
C ARG A 19 13.51 -2.51 18.77
N THR A 20 14.51 -2.70 17.90
CA THR A 20 15.78 -3.30 18.30
C THR A 20 16.56 -2.41 19.27
N LEU A 21 16.60 -1.09 19.03
CA LEU A 21 17.28 -0.14 19.93
C LEU A 21 16.69 -0.16 21.34
N ARG A 22 15.35 -0.27 21.47
CA ARG A 22 14.69 -0.43 22.78
C ARG A 22 15.15 -1.69 23.51
N THR A 23 15.26 -2.82 22.82
CA THR A 23 15.79 -4.07 23.40
C THR A 23 17.24 -3.93 23.85
N LEU A 24 18.05 -3.19 23.10
CA LEU A 24 19.45 -2.89 23.42
C LEU A 24 19.61 -1.74 24.44
N GLN A 25 18.52 -1.14 24.91
CA GLN A 25 18.52 0.04 25.80
C GLN A 25 19.29 1.24 25.22
N VAL A 26 19.27 1.40 23.90
CA VAL A 26 19.86 2.53 23.17
C VAL A 26 18.75 3.52 22.81
N LYS A 27 18.96 4.82 23.05
CA LYS A 27 17.97 5.84 22.68
C LYS A 27 17.96 6.07 21.17
N GLY A 28 16.78 6.03 20.56
CA GLY A 28 16.58 6.24 19.13
C GLY A 28 16.25 7.70 18.79
N VAL A 29 17.01 8.29 17.86
CA VAL A 29 16.70 9.61 17.27
C VAL A 29 16.13 9.41 15.87
N ALA A 30 14.89 9.81 15.65
CA ALA A 30 14.25 9.83 14.34
C ALA A 30 14.46 11.18 13.64
N VAL A 31 14.50 11.14 12.30
CA VAL A 31 14.43 12.33 11.45
C VAL A 31 13.24 12.18 10.51
N TYR A 32 12.55 13.28 10.19
CA TYR A 32 11.33 13.19 9.38
C TYR A 32 11.14 14.34 8.40
N SER A 33 10.57 14.06 7.23
CA SER A 33 9.92 15.08 6.40
C SER A 33 8.58 15.47 7.03
N GLU A 34 8.14 16.71 6.93
CA GLU A 34 6.80 17.11 7.43
C GLU A 34 5.66 16.26 6.82
N ALA A 35 5.88 15.67 5.64
CA ALA A 35 4.96 14.73 5.01
C ALA A 35 4.82 13.39 5.78
N ASP A 36 5.74 13.09 6.70
CA ASP A 36 5.76 11.90 7.55
C ASP A 36 5.39 12.21 9.02
N ALA A 37 4.84 13.39 9.31
CA ALA A 37 4.55 13.84 10.68
C ALA A 37 3.60 12.90 11.45
N ALA A 38 2.75 12.14 10.74
CA ALA A 38 1.84 11.15 11.33
C ALA A 38 2.43 9.72 11.37
N SER A 39 3.70 9.51 11.01
CA SER A 39 4.29 8.18 10.91
C SER A 39 4.63 7.58 12.29
N LEU A 40 4.38 6.28 12.47
CA LEU A 40 4.62 5.58 13.74
C LEU A 40 6.06 5.68 14.25
N HIS A 41 7.06 5.83 13.38
CA HIS A 41 8.46 5.91 13.82
C HIS A 41 8.75 7.17 14.66
N LEU A 42 7.97 8.25 14.51
CA LEU A 42 8.08 9.44 15.36
C LEU A 42 7.56 9.15 16.76
N MET A 43 6.40 8.48 16.85
CA MET A 43 5.79 8.10 18.13
C MET A 43 6.63 7.06 18.89
N GLN A 44 7.41 6.25 18.18
CA GLN A 44 8.23 5.19 18.75
C GLN A 44 9.64 5.65 19.18
N ALA A 45 10.10 6.81 18.71
CA ALA A 45 11.44 7.33 18.98
C ALA A 45 11.49 8.10 20.30
N ASP A 46 12.67 8.13 20.93
CA ASP A 46 12.91 8.94 22.13
C ASP A 46 13.01 10.44 21.81
N GLU A 47 13.42 10.76 20.59
CA GLU A 47 13.65 12.11 20.09
C GLU A 47 13.40 12.13 18.57
N ALA A 48 12.72 13.16 18.06
CA ALA A 48 12.43 13.30 16.63
C ALA A 48 12.74 14.73 16.15
N HIS A 49 13.36 14.84 14.96
CA HIS A 49 13.74 16.13 14.37
C HIS A 49 13.25 16.29 12.95
N SER A 50 12.65 17.43 12.65
CA SER A 50 12.19 17.75 11.29
C SER A 50 13.38 18.05 10.37
N LEU A 51 13.32 17.51 9.16
CA LEU A 51 14.18 17.85 8.03
C LEU A 51 13.56 18.96 7.15
N GLY A 52 12.32 19.37 7.45
CA GLY A 52 11.51 20.32 6.69
C GLY A 52 10.56 19.67 5.69
N GLU A 53 10.00 20.49 4.80
CA GLU A 53 9.06 20.06 3.77
C GLU A 53 9.74 19.52 2.50
N GLY A 54 8.97 18.79 1.70
CA GLY A 54 9.35 18.33 0.36
C GLY A 54 9.82 16.88 0.29
N GLY A 55 10.31 16.50 -0.90
CA GLY A 55 10.73 15.13 -1.22
C GLY A 55 12.15 14.78 -0.75
N ALA A 56 12.62 13.60 -1.13
CA ALA A 56 13.83 12.98 -0.58
C ALA A 56 15.10 13.86 -0.69
N ALA A 57 15.29 14.55 -1.83
CA ALA A 57 16.47 15.38 -2.08
C ALA A 57 16.67 16.50 -1.04
N GLY A 58 15.56 17.13 -0.60
CA GLY A 58 15.59 18.21 0.39
C GLY A 58 15.56 17.71 1.84
N THR A 59 15.30 16.43 2.05
CA THR A 59 15.05 15.82 3.38
C THR A 59 16.00 14.64 3.62
N TYR A 60 15.58 13.40 3.36
CA TYR A 60 16.30 12.17 3.71
C TYR A 60 17.63 11.96 2.96
N LEU A 61 17.89 12.70 1.87
CA LEU A 61 19.17 12.73 1.16
C LEU A 61 20.04 13.93 1.54
N ALA A 62 19.56 14.83 2.40
CA ALA A 62 20.28 16.03 2.81
C ALA A 62 21.31 15.70 3.91
N VAL A 63 22.50 15.27 3.49
CA VAL A 63 23.64 14.87 4.35
C VAL A 63 23.92 15.90 5.45
N ASP A 64 24.00 17.19 5.11
CA ASP A 64 24.34 18.25 6.06
C ASP A 64 23.29 18.38 7.18
N LYS A 65 22.00 18.24 6.85
CA LYS A 65 20.91 18.29 7.84
C LYS A 65 20.99 17.11 8.80
N ILE A 66 21.20 15.90 8.27
CA ILE A 66 21.27 14.67 9.07
C ILE A 66 22.47 14.71 10.01
N LEU A 67 23.65 15.14 9.53
CA LEU A 67 24.84 15.27 10.37
C LEU A 67 24.69 16.38 11.42
N ALA A 68 24.03 17.49 11.08
CA ALA A 68 23.75 18.55 12.04
C ALA A 68 22.85 18.06 13.19
N ILE A 69 21.78 17.31 12.86
CA ILE A 69 20.89 16.71 13.86
C ILE A 69 21.62 15.66 14.70
N ALA A 70 22.44 14.80 14.08
CA ALA A 70 23.23 13.80 14.81
C ALA A 70 24.15 14.46 15.85
N LYS A 71 24.82 15.56 15.47
CA LYS A 71 25.67 16.35 16.38
C LYS A 71 24.85 17.02 17.48
N ALA A 72 23.73 17.66 17.15
CA ALA A 72 22.89 18.39 18.09
C ALA A 72 22.23 17.46 19.13
N SER A 73 21.74 16.30 18.69
CA SER A 73 21.14 15.28 19.56
C SER A 73 22.17 14.51 20.39
N GLY A 74 23.46 14.56 19.99
CA GLY A 74 24.54 13.82 20.63
C GLY A 74 24.62 12.34 20.24
N ALA A 75 23.94 11.93 19.16
CA ALA A 75 24.01 10.56 18.65
C ALA A 75 25.45 10.18 18.28
N LYS A 76 25.88 8.98 18.69
CA LYS A 76 27.24 8.46 18.44
C LYS A 76 27.33 7.53 17.24
N ALA A 77 26.19 7.12 16.72
CA ALA A 77 26.08 6.27 15.56
C ALA A 77 24.89 6.68 14.70
N ILE A 78 24.98 6.41 13.39
CA ILE A 78 23.89 6.56 12.43
C ILE A 78 23.61 5.21 11.79
N HIS A 79 22.37 4.73 11.92
CA HIS A 79 21.87 3.58 11.18
C HIS A 79 21.13 4.06 9.93
N PRO A 80 21.62 3.75 8.72
CA PRO A 80 21.03 4.27 7.50
C PRO A 80 19.84 3.43 7.00
N GLY A 81 19.66 2.21 7.52
CA GLY A 81 18.60 1.31 7.05
C GLY A 81 18.90 0.84 5.62
N TYR A 82 17.94 1.01 4.72
CA TYR A 82 18.07 0.74 3.29
C TYR A 82 17.49 1.87 2.45
N GLY A 83 17.99 2.04 1.22
CA GLY A 83 17.66 3.20 0.40
C GLY A 83 18.26 4.49 0.97
N PHE A 84 17.89 5.62 0.39
CA PHE A 84 18.44 6.94 0.74
C PHE A 84 19.99 6.95 0.74
N LEU A 85 20.61 7.17 1.90
CA LEU A 85 22.06 7.30 2.06
C LEU A 85 22.75 5.98 2.45
N SER A 86 22.04 4.86 2.47
CA SER A 86 22.57 3.57 2.96
C SER A 86 23.75 3.01 2.17
N GLU A 87 23.84 3.33 0.88
CA GLU A 87 24.94 2.90 0.01
C GLU A 87 25.80 4.10 -0.46
N ASN A 88 25.64 5.25 0.19
CA ASN A 88 26.38 6.45 -0.15
C ASN A 88 27.73 6.48 0.57
N ALA A 89 28.80 6.13 -0.15
CA ALA A 89 30.16 6.13 0.38
C ALA A 89 30.62 7.50 0.91
N ALA A 90 30.16 8.60 0.31
CA ALA A 90 30.50 9.96 0.75
C ALA A 90 29.83 10.27 2.10
N PHE A 91 28.60 9.82 2.30
CA PHE A 91 27.90 9.95 3.57
C PHE A 91 28.56 9.12 4.68
N ALA A 92 28.91 7.87 4.40
CA ALA A 92 29.64 7.03 5.35
C ALA A 92 30.99 7.67 5.75
N GLN A 93 31.74 8.23 4.78
CA GLN A 93 32.96 8.97 5.05
C GLN A 93 32.71 10.20 5.92
N ALA A 94 31.66 10.99 5.61
CA ALA A 94 31.31 12.18 6.38
C ALA A 94 30.88 11.84 7.83
N CYS A 95 30.29 10.67 8.05
CA CYS A 95 30.01 10.17 9.41
C CYS A 95 31.33 9.88 10.16
N GLU A 96 32.24 9.13 9.53
CA GLU A 96 33.54 8.78 10.12
C GLU A 96 34.39 10.04 10.42
N ASP A 97 34.43 11.00 9.49
CA ASP A 97 35.13 12.28 9.67
C ASP A 97 34.52 13.14 10.78
N ALA A 98 33.22 12.97 11.05
CA ALA A 98 32.51 13.62 12.15
C ALA A 98 32.62 12.87 13.49
N GLY A 99 33.33 11.74 13.53
CA GLY A 99 33.43 10.88 14.73
C GLY A 99 32.12 10.18 15.09
N ILE A 100 31.24 9.96 14.11
CA ILE A 100 29.96 9.27 14.25
C ILE A 100 30.06 7.91 13.56
N ALA A 101 29.79 6.83 14.28
CA ALA A 101 29.87 5.48 13.72
C ALA A 101 28.79 5.27 12.64
N PHE A 102 29.20 4.98 11.42
CA PHE A 102 28.28 4.52 10.37
C PHE A 102 27.96 3.04 10.57
N VAL A 103 26.69 2.72 10.84
CA VAL A 103 26.24 1.34 11.10
C VAL A 103 26.02 0.61 9.77
N GLY A 104 27.13 0.19 9.15
CA GLY A 104 27.18 -0.46 7.85
C GLY A 104 28.62 -0.74 7.39
N PRO A 105 28.84 -1.02 6.09
CA PRO A 105 30.18 -1.23 5.54
C PRO A 105 31.10 -0.01 5.64
N THR A 106 32.39 -0.19 5.36
CA THR A 106 33.34 0.94 5.31
C THR A 106 33.12 1.79 4.04
N PRO A 107 33.50 3.08 4.04
CA PRO A 107 33.44 3.91 2.83
C PRO A 107 34.18 3.31 1.63
N GLU A 108 35.29 2.60 1.87
CA GLU A 108 36.02 1.88 0.84
C GLU A 108 35.23 0.69 0.29
N GLN A 109 34.63 -0.14 1.15
CA GLN A 109 33.80 -1.27 0.72
C GLN A 109 32.58 -0.80 -0.09
N LEU A 110 31.95 0.31 0.33
CA LEU A 110 30.87 0.95 -0.42
C LEU A 110 31.32 1.39 -1.82
N ARG A 111 32.53 1.96 -1.95
CA ARG A 111 33.09 2.34 -3.27
C ARG A 111 33.40 1.12 -4.14
N VAL A 112 33.98 0.07 -3.57
CA VAL A 112 34.37 -1.15 -4.28
C VAL A 112 33.16 -1.85 -4.90
N PHE A 113 32.04 -1.93 -4.18
CA PHE A 113 30.83 -2.59 -4.68
C PHE A 113 29.83 -1.64 -5.37
N GLY A 114 29.95 -0.33 -5.16
CA GLY A 114 29.06 0.67 -5.78
C GLY A 114 29.22 0.80 -7.29
N LEU A 115 30.35 0.35 -7.85
CA LEU A 115 30.58 0.30 -9.30
C LEU A 115 30.51 -1.15 -9.80
N LYS A 116 29.65 -1.41 -10.80
CA LYS A 116 29.46 -2.79 -11.31
C LYS A 116 30.74 -3.43 -11.83
N HIS A 117 31.60 -2.68 -12.50
CA HIS A 117 32.83 -3.24 -13.09
C HIS A 117 33.84 -3.67 -12.02
N THR A 118 34.00 -2.92 -10.92
CA THR A 118 34.90 -3.29 -9.81
C THR A 118 34.37 -4.50 -9.05
N ALA A 119 33.06 -4.54 -8.77
CA ALA A 119 32.42 -5.69 -8.13
C ALA A 119 32.59 -6.97 -8.97
N ARG A 120 32.39 -6.88 -10.29
CA ARG A 120 32.57 -8.01 -11.22
C ARG A 120 34.02 -8.43 -11.36
N ALA A 121 34.95 -7.48 -11.41
CA ALA A 121 36.38 -7.77 -11.46
C ALA A 121 36.84 -8.53 -10.21
N LEU A 122 36.36 -8.10 -9.03
CA LEU A 122 36.59 -8.78 -7.76
C LEU A 122 35.99 -10.19 -7.77
N ALA A 123 34.73 -10.35 -8.18
CA ALA A 123 34.08 -11.64 -8.29
C ALA A 123 34.85 -12.61 -9.21
N ARG A 124 35.31 -12.13 -10.37
CA ARG A 124 36.13 -12.91 -11.32
C ARG A 124 37.49 -13.29 -10.74
N GLN A 125 38.19 -12.35 -10.09
CA GLN A 125 39.49 -12.62 -9.44
C GLN A 125 39.38 -13.71 -8.37
N HIS A 126 38.25 -13.75 -7.66
CA HIS A 126 37.97 -14.77 -6.66
C HIS A 126 37.24 -16.00 -7.24
N GLY A 127 37.14 -16.15 -8.56
CA GLY A 127 36.60 -17.34 -9.22
C GLY A 127 35.13 -17.60 -8.92
N VAL A 128 34.34 -16.55 -8.63
CA VAL A 128 32.89 -16.66 -8.54
C VAL A 128 32.33 -16.79 -9.97
N PRO A 129 31.40 -17.72 -10.25
CA PRO A 129 30.79 -17.87 -11.57
C PRO A 129 30.19 -16.55 -12.07
N MET A 130 30.54 -16.16 -13.29
CA MET A 130 30.07 -14.93 -13.94
C MET A 130 29.24 -15.27 -15.16
N LEU A 131 28.20 -14.46 -15.43
CA LEU A 131 27.50 -14.53 -16.71
C LEU A 131 28.48 -14.26 -17.85
N GLU A 132 28.32 -15.02 -18.94
CA GLU A 132 29.02 -14.73 -20.18
C GLU A 132 28.60 -13.34 -20.67
N GLY A 133 29.59 -12.49 -20.92
CA GLY A 133 29.35 -11.09 -21.21
C GLY A 133 30.62 -10.38 -21.62
N THR A 134 30.45 -9.14 -22.00
CA THR A 134 31.51 -8.29 -22.53
C THR A 134 32.12 -7.39 -21.46
N GLU A 135 33.29 -6.84 -21.77
CA GLU A 135 33.73 -5.60 -21.13
C GLU A 135 32.92 -4.42 -21.68
N LEU A 136 33.34 -3.19 -21.38
CA LEU A 136 32.68 -2.00 -21.92
C LEU A 136 32.81 -1.96 -23.44
N LEU A 137 31.68 -1.76 -24.11
CA LEU A 137 31.57 -1.68 -25.55
C LEU A 137 31.74 -0.23 -26.00
N ASP A 138 32.56 -0.01 -27.01
CA ASP A 138 32.89 1.31 -27.55
C ASP A 138 31.95 1.74 -28.71
N SER A 139 31.28 0.77 -29.34
CA SER A 139 30.54 0.94 -30.58
C SER A 139 29.40 -0.07 -30.72
N LEU A 140 28.39 0.26 -31.54
CA LEU A 140 27.30 -0.66 -31.86
C LEU A 140 27.80 -1.89 -32.62
N GLU A 141 28.79 -1.71 -33.50
CA GLU A 141 29.41 -2.78 -34.27
C GLU A 141 30.06 -3.83 -33.34
N SER A 142 30.78 -3.37 -32.31
CA SER A 142 31.34 -4.26 -31.28
C SER A 142 30.26 -5.01 -30.49
N ALA A 143 29.13 -4.34 -30.21
CA ALA A 143 28.01 -4.93 -29.50
C ALA A 143 27.34 -6.05 -30.31
N ILE A 144 27.12 -5.81 -31.61
CA ILE A 144 26.52 -6.81 -32.52
C ILE A 144 27.47 -8.00 -32.68
N ALA A 145 28.77 -7.77 -32.88
CA ALA A 145 29.75 -8.84 -33.01
C ALA A 145 29.80 -9.72 -31.75
N ALA A 146 29.84 -9.10 -30.57
CA ALA A 146 29.83 -9.82 -29.31
C ALA A 146 28.50 -10.57 -29.06
N ALA A 147 27.36 -9.98 -29.43
CA ALA A 147 26.07 -10.64 -29.30
C ALA A 147 25.94 -11.87 -30.21
N HIS A 148 26.59 -11.87 -31.38
CA HIS A 148 26.71 -13.07 -32.21
C HIS A 148 27.56 -14.18 -31.57
N THR A 149 28.61 -13.81 -30.82
CA THR A 149 29.44 -14.78 -30.09
C THR A 149 28.70 -15.38 -28.89
N ILE A 150 28.04 -14.54 -28.09
CA ILE A 150 27.29 -14.96 -26.89
C ILE A 150 26.01 -15.73 -27.29
N GLY A 151 25.37 -15.32 -28.39
CA GLY A 151 24.08 -15.83 -28.83
C GLY A 151 22.91 -15.03 -28.25
N TYR A 152 21.91 -14.79 -29.09
CA TYR A 152 20.66 -14.12 -28.67
C TYR A 152 19.72 -15.09 -27.93
N PRO A 153 18.89 -14.60 -26.99
CA PRO A 153 18.78 -13.20 -26.56
C PRO A 153 19.92 -12.75 -25.64
N VAL A 154 20.27 -11.45 -25.72
CA VAL A 154 21.26 -10.80 -24.85
C VAL A 154 20.61 -9.65 -24.07
N MET A 155 21.16 -9.35 -22.89
CA MET A 155 20.75 -8.20 -22.08
C MET A 155 21.78 -7.08 -22.25
N LEU A 156 21.36 -5.97 -22.84
CA LEU A 156 22.15 -4.75 -22.91
C LEU A 156 21.97 -3.97 -21.59
N LYS A 157 23.07 -3.55 -20.96
CA LYS A 157 23.07 -2.85 -19.66
C LYS A 157 24.00 -1.64 -19.68
N SER A 158 23.63 -0.60 -18.93
CA SER A 158 24.53 0.49 -18.56
C SER A 158 25.35 0.16 -17.30
N THR A 159 26.53 0.77 -17.17
CA THR A 159 27.46 0.59 -16.04
C THR A 159 26.91 1.06 -14.70
N ALA A 160 26.07 2.10 -14.70
CA ALA A 160 25.63 2.79 -13.50
C ALA A 160 24.13 2.62 -13.18
N GLY A 161 23.41 1.73 -13.88
CA GLY A 161 21.97 1.51 -13.65
C GLY A 161 21.65 0.61 -12.45
N GLY A 162 20.84 1.09 -11.50
CA GLY A 162 20.21 0.28 -10.43
C GLY A 162 18.71 0.07 -10.66
N GLY A 163 18.12 -0.98 -10.09
CA GLY A 163 16.66 -1.18 -10.04
C GLY A 163 15.95 -1.33 -11.39
N GLY A 164 16.61 -1.91 -12.41
CA GLY A 164 16.00 -2.13 -13.73
C GLY A 164 16.14 -0.97 -14.72
N ILE A 165 16.68 0.19 -14.30
CA ILE A 165 16.84 1.37 -15.16
C ILE A 165 18.10 1.21 -16.03
N GLY A 166 17.97 1.46 -17.34
CA GLY A 166 19.11 1.39 -18.27
C GLY A 166 19.53 -0.05 -18.61
N MET A 167 18.57 -0.97 -18.73
CA MET A 167 18.77 -2.30 -19.30
C MET A 167 17.67 -2.68 -20.29
N ARG A 168 18.01 -3.48 -21.31
CA ARG A 168 17.05 -3.93 -22.33
C ARG A 168 17.40 -5.32 -22.86
N VAL A 169 16.40 -6.19 -22.91
CA VAL A 169 16.53 -7.50 -23.57
C VAL A 169 16.46 -7.27 -25.07
N CYS A 170 17.48 -7.75 -25.79
CA CYS A 170 17.57 -7.70 -27.23
C CYS A 170 17.54 -9.12 -27.77
N ARG A 171 16.56 -9.45 -28.61
CA ARG A 171 16.37 -10.79 -29.20
C ARG A 171 16.98 -10.93 -30.59
N SER A 172 17.37 -9.80 -31.20
CA SER A 172 18.01 -9.76 -32.52
C SER A 172 19.01 -8.61 -32.59
N ALA A 173 19.81 -8.60 -33.66
CA ALA A 173 20.74 -7.50 -33.95
C ALA A 173 20.01 -6.17 -34.21
N GLU A 174 18.81 -6.22 -34.80
CA GLU A 174 17.96 -5.06 -35.04
C GLU A 174 17.49 -4.44 -33.72
N GLU A 175 16.96 -5.27 -32.80
CA GLU A 175 16.54 -4.79 -31.48
C GLU A 175 17.71 -4.22 -30.67
N LEU A 176 18.90 -4.80 -30.81
CA LEU A 176 20.12 -4.31 -30.17
C LEU A 176 20.51 -2.94 -30.73
N ALA A 177 20.48 -2.76 -32.05
CA ALA A 177 20.76 -1.49 -32.71
C ALA A 177 19.80 -0.38 -32.27
N ASP A 178 18.49 -0.67 -32.23
CA ASP A 178 17.47 0.28 -31.79
C ASP A 178 17.61 0.67 -30.31
N SER A 179 18.15 -0.24 -29.50
CA SER A 179 18.26 -0.07 -28.05
C SER A 179 19.57 0.54 -27.58
N PHE A 180 20.64 0.44 -28.35
CA PHE A 180 21.99 0.81 -27.94
C PHE A 180 22.09 2.28 -27.50
N GLU A 181 21.68 3.21 -28.38
CA GLU A 181 21.72 4.64 -28.09
C GLU A 181 20.71 5.06 -27.01
N ALA A 182 19.58 4.35 -26.92
CA ALA A 182 18.59 4.61 -25.88
C ALA A 182 19.15 4.28 -24.49
N VAL A 183 19.76 3.10 -24.32
CA VAL A 183 20.36 2.66 -23.05
C VAL A 183 21.57 3.52 -22.67
N LYS A 184 22.41 3.86 -23.65
CA LYS A 184 23.58 4.74 -23.45
C LYS A 184 23.17 6.12 -22.95
N ARG A 185 22.16 6.73 -23.59
CA ARG A 185 21.60 8.03 -23.18
C ARG A 185 20.92 7.98 -21.81
N LEU A 186 20.21 6.89 -21.51
CA LEU A 186 19.62 6.64 -20.18
C LEU A 186 20.69 6.59 -19.09
N GLY A 187 21.80 5.88 -19.33
CA GLY A 187 22.95 5.85 -18.42
C GLY A 187 23.53 7.24 -18.19
N GLN A 188 23.78 7.98 -19.27
CA GLN A 188 24.36 9.33 -19.20
C GLN A 188 23.47 10.30 -18.40
N ASN A 189 22.17 10.31 -18.67
CA ASN A 189 21.23 11.26 -18.06
C ASN A 189 21.00 10.98 -16.57
N ASN A 190 20.95 9.71 -16.19
CA ASN A 190 20.59 9.32 -14.83
C ASN A 190 21.82 9.18 -13.91
N PHE A 191 22.99 8.89 -14.47
CA PHE A 191 24.16 8.50 -13.69
C PHE A 191 25.49 9.11 -14.15
N SER A 192 25.47 10.02 -15.14
CA SER A 192 26.68 10.67 -15.69
C SER A 192 27.73 9.70 -16.23
N ASP A 193 27.33 8.48 -16.62
CA ASP A 193 28.18 7.44 -17.18
C ASP A 193 27.52 6.81 -18.42
N ALA A 194 28.24 6.81 -19.55
CA ALA A 194 27.79 6.27 -20.85
C ALA A 194 28.27 4.84 -21.12
N GLY A 195 28.96 4.18 -20.17
CA GLY A 195 29.43 2.82 -20.34
C GLY A 195 28.28 1.85 -20.56
N VAL A 196 28.38 1.00 -21.60
CA VAL A 196 27.43 -0.08 -21.88
C VAL A 196 28.15 -1.40 -22.09
N PHE A 197 27.50 -2.49 -21.71
CA PHE A 197 27.98 -3.86 -21.90
C PHE A 197 26.79 -4.78 -22.17
N ILE A 198 27.05 -5.94 -22.79
CA ILE A 198 26.06 -7.00 -23.00
C ILE A 198 26.41 -8.25 -22.19
N GLU A 199 25.37 -8.98 -21.77
CA GLU A 199 25.46 -10.28 -21.12
C GLU A 199 24.47 -11.27 -21.73
N LYS A 200 24.75 -12.57 -21.59
CA LYS A 200 23.77 -13.63 -21.87
C LYS A 200 22.50 -13.39 -21.06
N TYR A 201 21.35 -13.41 -21.74
CA TYR A 201 20.06 -13.29 -21.07
C TYR A 201 19.49 -14.67 -20.73
N ILE A 202 19.25 -14.91 -19.44
CA ILE A 202 18.61 -16.14 -18.96
C ILE A 202 17.09 -15.90 -18.89
N GLN A 203 16.32 -16.62 -19.71
CA GLN A 203 14.88 -16.42 -19.81
C GLN A 203 14.13 -16.89 -18.56
N ARG A 204 14.47 -18.09 -18.06
CA ARG A 204 13.90 -18.69 -16.83
C ARG A 204 14.81 -18.50 -15.62
N ALA A 205 15.19 -17.24 -15.40
CA ALA A 205 16.08 -16.84 -14.32
C ALA A 205 15.36 -16.76 -12.97
N ARG A 206 15.87 -17.47 -11.97
CA ARG A 206 15.61 -17.21 -10.55
C ARG A 206 16.57 -16.13 -10.04
N HIS A 207 16.10 -15.29 -9.14
CA HIS A 207 16.92 -14.33 -8.42
C HIS A 207 17.14 -14.90 -7.02
N LEU A 208 18.36 -15.39 -6.78
CA LEU A 208 18.76 -15.97 -5.51
C LEU A 208 19.78 -15.06 -4.84
N GLU A 209 19.68 -14.90 -3.54
CA GLU A 209 20.60 -14.03 -2.82
C GLU A 209 21.01 -14.60 -1.47
N VAL A 210 22.24 -14.30 -1.05
CA VAL A 210 22.82 -14.81 0.19
C VAL A 210 23.05 -13.67 1.14
N GLN A 211 22.41 -13.74 2.31
CA GLN A 211 22.71 -12.85 3.42
C GLN A 211 24.11 -13.12 3.93
N VAL A 212 24.97 -12.11 3.94
CA VAL A 212 26.28 -12.16 4.59
C VAL A 212 26.35 -11.20 5.77
N PHE A 213 27.15 -11.54 6.76
CA PHE A 213 27.50 -10.66 7.87
C PHE A 213 28.99 -10.77 8.16
N GLY A 214 29.72 -9.66 8.10
CA GLY A 214 31.17 -9.63 8.30
C GLY A 214 31.60 -8.72 9.45
N ASP A 215 32.73 -9.02 10.08
CA ASP A 215 33.21 -8.33 11.28
C ASP A 215 34.28 -7.25 11.02
N CYS A 216 34.62 -7.02 9.75
CA CYS A 216 35.74 -6.16 9.33
C CYS A 216 37.15 -6.67 9.68
N GLN A 217 37.27 -7.88 10.26
CA GLN A 217 38.54 -8.50 10.69
C GLN A 217 38.89 -9.76 9.89
N GLY A 218 38.08 -10.07 8.87
CA GLY A 218 38.31 -11.17 7.92
C GLY A 218 37.34 -12.34 8.08
N GLU A 219 36.53 -12.35 9.14
CA GLU A 219 35.48 -13.35 9.30
C GLU A 219 34.16 -12.87 8.68
N VAL A 220 33.48 -13.81 8.02
CA VAL A 220 32.20 -13.59 7.37
C VAL A 220 31.33 -14.83 7.53
N LEU A 221 30.07 -14.62 7.90
CA LEU A 221 29.02 -15.62 7.98
C LEU A 221 28.06 -15.48 6.79
N ALA A 222 27.51 -16.60 6.33
CA ALA A 222 26.35 -16.62 5.44
C ALA A 222 25.13 -17.19 6.19
N LEU A 223 23.98 -16.53 6.05
CA LEU A 223 22.72 -16.89 6.71
C LEU A 223 21.68 -17.37 5.69
N GLY A 224 22.07 -18.40 4.93
CA GLY A 224 21.21 -19.08 3.97
C GLY A 224 20.92 -18.26 2.70
N VAL A 225 20.11 -18.88 1.83
CA VAL A 225 19.73 -18.34 0.52
C VAL A 225 18.27 -17.93 0.56
N ARG A 226 17.98 -16.69 0.16
CA ARG A 226 16.63 -16.20 -0.13
C ARG A 226 16.33 -16.32 -1.61
N ASP A 227 15.09 -16.67 -1.94
CA ASP A 227 14.55 -16.55 -3.28
C ASP A 227 13.75 -15.25 -3.38
N CYS A 228 14.15 -14.38 -4.31
CA CYS A 228 13.52 -13.10 -4.59
C CYS A 228 13.04 -13.02 -6.05
N SER A 229 12.74 -14.17 -6.67
CA SER A 229 12.38 -14.28 -8.09
C SER A 229 11.01 -13.68 -8.40
N VAL A 230 10.12 -13.55 -7.43
CA VAL A 230 8.79 -12.97 -7.65
C VAL A 230 8.92 -11.44 -7.75
N GLN A 231 9.02 -10.96 -8.98
CA GLN A 231 9.29 -9.55 -9.29
C GLN A 231 8.32 -9.00 -10.32
N ARG A 232 7.97 -7.72 -10.18
CA ARG A 232 7.21 -6.94 -11.15
C ARG A 232 8.09 -5.80 -11.65
N ARG A 233 8.39 -5.75 -12.96
CA ARG A 233 9.28 -4.72 -13.55
C ARG A 233 10.59 -4.56 -12.74
N ASN A 234 11.19 -5.70 -12.37
CA ASN A 234 12.40 -5.79 -11.53
C ASN A 234 12.27 -5.29 -10.08
N GLN A 235 11.04 -5.04 -9.60
CA GLN A 235 10.76 -4.74 -8.20
C GLN A 235 10.32 -6.01 -7.48
N LYS A 236 11.01 -6.39 -6.40
CA LYS A 236 10.69 -7.58 -5.60
C LYS A 236 9.33 -7.39 -4.89
N VAL A 237 8.47 -8.40 -4.94
CA VAL A 237 7.09 -8.36 -4.40
C VAL A 237 6.91 -9.38 -3.28
N LEU A 238 7.37 -10.62 -3.51
CA LEU A 238 7.44 -11.69 -2.51
C LEU A 238 8.87 -12.21 -2.42
N GLU A 239 9.27 -12.58 -1.20
CA GLU A 239 10.55 -13.23 -0.94
C GLU A 239 10.37 -14.40 0.03
N GLU A 240 11.15 -15.46 -0.14
CA GLU A 240 11.08 -16.62 0.74
C GLU A 240 12.45 -17.20 1.10
N THR A 241 12.54 -17.85 2.25
CA THR A 241 13.74 -18.59 2.67
C THR A 241 13.35 -19.81 3.52
N PRO A 242 14.04 -20.95 3.38
CA PRO A 242 15.09 -21.24 2.37
C PRO A 242 14.58 -21.21 0.92
N ALA A 243 15.45 -20.92 -0.04
CA ALA A 243 15.08 -20.96 -1.45
C ALA A 243 14.58 -22.37 -1.87
N PRO A 244 13.35 -22.50 -2.43
CA PRO A 244 12.75 -23.81 -2.69
C PRO A 244 13.39 -24.52 -3.89
N ASN A 245 13.26 -25.85 -3.94
CA ASN A 245 13.60 -26.68 -5.12
C ASN A 245 14.99 -26.43 -5.71
N LEU A 246 15.99 -26.11 -4.88
CA LEU A 246 17.37 -26.04 -5.34
C LEU A 246 17.97 -27.44 -5.48
N PRO A 247 18.87 -27.68 -6.46
CA PRO A 247 19.65 -28.90 -6.53
C PRO A 247 20.43 -29.15 -5.23
N HIS A 248 20.67 -30.42 -4.91
CA HIS A 248 21.46 -30.79 -3.73
C HIS A 248 22.86 -30.14 -3.77
N GLY A 249 23.27 -29.48 -2.69
CA GLY A 249 24.56 -28.79 -2.60
C GLY A 249 24.57 -27.35 -3.15
N MET A 250 23.54 -26.94 -3.90
CA MET A 250 23.51 -25.63 -4.57
C MET A 250 23.44 -24.47 -3.58
N ALA A 251 22.68 -24.62 -2.49
CA ALA A 251 22.58 -23.59 -1.46
C ALA A 251 23.92 -23.37 -0.76
N GLU A 252 24.65 -24.46 -0.48
CA GLU A 252 25.99 -24.43 0.10
C GLU A 252 27.00 -23.77 -0.85
N GLU A 253 26.96 -24.09 -2.15
CA GLU A 253 27.83 -23.47 -3.16
C GLU A 253 27.60 -21.95 -3.27
N LEU A 254 26.33 -21.51 -3.29
CA LEU A 254 25.96 -20.10 -3.24
C LEU A 254 26.52 -19.41 -1.99
N CYS A 255 26.36 -20.03 -0.82
CA CYS A 255 26.89 -19.50 0.44
C CYS A 255 28.42 -19.40 0.43
N ILE A 256 29.12 -20.43 -0.07
CA ILE A 256 30.58 -20.44 -0.18
C ILE A 256 31.05 -19.31 -1.10
N ALA A 257 30.40 -19.12 -2.26
CA ALA A 257 30.73 -18.06 -3.19
C ALA A 257 30.54 -16.67 -2.56
N ALA A 258 29.43 -16.45 -1.84
CA ALA A 258 29.13 -15.20 -1.16
C ALA A 258 30.15 -14.87 -0.06
N VAL A 259 30.47 -15.85 0.81
CA VAL A 259 31.48 -15.71 1.87
C VAL A 259 32.85 -15.39 1.27
N LYS A 260 33.24 -16.09 0.18
CA LYS A 260 34.53 -15.87 -0.49
C LYS A 260 34.66 -14.43 -0.99
N LEU A 261 33.61 -13.89 -1.60
CA LEU A 261 33.60 -12.52 -2.10
C LEU A 261 33.65 -11.48 -0.98
N ALA A 262 32.87 -11.68 0.09
CA ALA A 262 32.85 -10.76 1.23
C ALA A 262 34.17 -10.78 2.02
N ARG A 263 34.79 -11.95 2.20
CA ARG A 263 36.12 -12.07 2.84
C ARG A 263 37.22 -11.35 2.08
N ALA A 264 37.12 -11.29 0.74
CA ALA A 264 38.13 -10.64 -0.09
C ALA A 264 38.34 -9.14 0.22
N VAL A 265 37.34 -8.48 0.82
CA VAL A 265 37.38 -7.06 1.17
C VAL A 265 37.21 -6.82 2.68
N ASN A 266 37.38 -7.87 3.49
CA ASN A 266 37.12 -7.84 4.94
C ASN A 266 35.77 -7.18 5.26
N TYR A 267 34.70 -7.63 4.60
CA TYR A 267 33.39 -6.96 4.64
C TYR A 267 32.92 -6.67 6.09
N ARG A 268 32.30 -5.51 6.30
CA ARG A 268 31.77 -5.07 7.61
C ARG A 268 30.25 -5.02 7.61
N SER A 269 29.63 -5.49 8.70
CA SER A 269 28.18 -5.42 8.95
C SER A 269 27.37 -6.32 8.01
N ALA A 270 26.08 -6.02 7.81
CA ALA A 270 25.20 -6.77 6.92
C ALA A 270 25.43 -6.41 5.44
N GLY A 271 25.39 -7.42 4.58
CA GLY A 271 25.42 -7.28 3.12
C GLY A 271 24.71 -8.45 2.46
N THR A 272 24.42 -8.33 1.17
CA THR A 272 23.84 -9.43 0.41
C THR A 272 24.53 -9.60 -0.92
N VAL A 273 24.88 -10.84 -1.25
CA VAL A 273 25.42 -11.20 -2.57
C VAL A 273 24.28 -11.80 -3.40
N GLU A 274 23.94 -11.14 -4.51
CA GLU A 274 22.86 -11.55 -5.40
C GLU A 274 23.40 -12.37 -6.58
N PHE A 275 22.60 -13.35 -6.99
CA PHE A 275 22.90 -14.28 -8.07
C PHE A 275 21.70 -14.46 -8.98
N VAL A 276 21.98 -14.64 -10.27
CA VAL A 276 21.02 -15.19 -11.22
C VAL A 276 21.22 -16.69 -11.28
N PHE A 277 20.16 -17.47 -11.06
CA PHE A 277 20.16 -18.92 -11.21
C PHE A 277 19.39 -19.32 -12.47
N ASP A 278 20.08 -20.01 -13.38
CA ASP A 278 19.50 -20.63 -14.55
C ASP A 278 18.86 -21.96 -14.14
N SER A 279 17.53 -22.01 -14.18
CA SER A 279 16.80 -23.21 -13.80
C SER A 279 16.95 -24.37 -14.80
N GLU A 280 17.31 -24.08 -16.05
CA GLU A 280 17.49 -25.09 -17.10
C GLU A 280 18.90 -25.68 -17.03
N ASP A 281 19.92 -24.82 -16.95
CA ASP A 281 21.33 -25.23 -16.87
C ASP A 281 21.76 -25.64 -15.44
N GLN A 282 20.91 -25.38 -14.43
CA GLN A 282 21.18 -25.58 -13.00
C GLN A 282 22.48 -24.91 -12.53
N ARG A 283 22.73 -23.69 -13.02
CA ARG A 283 23.94 -22.90 -12.72
C ARG A 283 23.57 -21.54 -12.18
N PHE A 284 24.38 -21.04 -11.25
CA PHE A 284 24.26 -19.67 -10.76
C PHE A 284 25.39 -18.79 -11.29
N TYR A 285 25.12 -17.50 -11.32
CA TYR A 285 26.03 -16.47 -11.79
C TYR A 285 25.90 -15.23 -10.91
N PHE A 286 27.02 -14.61 -10.56
CA PHE A 286 27.06 -13.38 -9.78
C PHE A 286 26.32 -12.25 -10.50
N LEU A 287 25.47 -11.54 -9.76
CA LEU A 287 24.74 -10.38 -10.22
C LEU A 287 25.32 -9.09 -9.64
N GLU A 288 25.21 -8.91 -8.33
CA GLU A 288 25.69 -7.73 -7.61
C GLU A 288 25.86 -7.98 -6.10
N VAL A 289 26.40 -7.00 -5.39
CA VAL A 289 26.44 -6.99 -3.92
C VAL A 289 25.68 -5.75 -3.44
N ASN A 290 24.65 -5.98 -2.64
CA ASN A 290 23.96 -4.91 -1.91
C ASN A 290 24.72 -4.66 -0.61
N THR A 291 25.29 -3.47 -0.47
CA THR A 291 26.20 -3.12 0.63
C THR A 291 25.48 -2.56 1.86
N ARG A 292 24.37 -3.21 2.20
CA ARG A 292 23.44 -2.78 3.24
C ARG A 292 22.53 -3.92 3.67
N LEU A 293 21.74 -3.66 4.71
CA LEU A 293 20.56 -4.46 5.00
C LEU A 293 19.54 -4.35 3.85
N GLN A 294 18.81 -5.42 3.57
CA GLN A 294 17.75 -5.43 2.56
C GLN A 294 16.36 -5.46 3.20
N VAL A 295 15.31 -5.19 2.41
CA VAL A 295 13.93 -5.11 2.89
C VAL A 295 13.48 -6.45 3.46
N GLU A 296 13.86 -7.53 2.78
CA GLU A 296 13.59 -8.95 2.98
C GLU A 296 14.42 -9.64 4.06
N HIS A 297 15.29 -8.92 4.79
CA HIS A 297 16.07 -9.50 5.89
C HIS A 297 15.21 -10.21 6.96
N GLY A 298 13.94 -9.81 7.10
CA GLY A 298 13.00 -10.38 8.06
C GLY A 298 12.74 -11.87 7.85
N VAL A 299 12.75 -12.39 6.62
CA VAL A 299 12.59 -13.84 6.39
C VAL A 299 13.80 -14.62 6.92
N THR A 300 15.01 -14.07 6.76
CA THR A 300 16.24 -14.67 7.28
C THR A 300 16.22 -14.70 8.81
N GLU A 301 15.81 -13.60 9.44
CA GLU A 301 15.71 -13.52 10.90
C GLU A 301 14.76 -14.56 11.49
N GLN A 302 13.61 -14.80 10.84
CA GLN A 302 12.63 -15.78 11.30
C GLN A 302 13.17 -17.21 11.23
N VAL A 303 13.85 -17.56 10.14
CA VAL A 303 14.39 -18.92 9.95
C VAL A 303 15.61 -19.20 10.81
N TRP A 304 16.46 -18.19 11.03
CA TRP A 304 17.71 -18.35 11.78
C TRP A 304 17.62 -17.97 13.26
N GLY A 305 16.53 -17.31 13.68
CA GLY A 305 16.36 -16.85 15.06
C GLY A 305 17.35 -15.77 15.46
N VAL A 306 17.70 -14.87 14.54
CA VAL A 306 18.69 -13.78 14.75
C VAL A 306 18.05 -12.41 14.63
N ASP A 307 18.67 -11.39 15.24
CA ASP A 307 18.36 -9.97 15.00
C ASP A 307 19.55 -9.32 14.30
N LEU A 308 19.45 -9.16 12.99
CA LEU A 308 20.51 -8.59 12.16
C LEU A 308 20.76 -7.13 12.48
N VAL A 309 19.71 -6.35 12.76
CA VAL A 309 19.87 -4.94 13.18
C VAL A 309 20.65 -4.88 14.50
N SER A 310 20.37 -5.80 15.43
CA SER A 310 21.08 -5.88 16.69
C SER A 310 22.56 -6.19 16.48
N TRP A 311 22.88 -7.12 15.57
CA TRP A 311 24.27 -7.43 15.21
C TRP A 311 24.96 -6.23 14.57
N MET A 312 24.31 -5.52 13.65
CA MET A 312 24.86 -4.33 13.02
C MET A 312 25.22 -3.26 14.05
N VAL A 313 24.31 -2.98 14.99
CA VAL A 313 24.52 -1.97 16.06
C VAL A 313 25.63 -2.40 17.02
N GLN A 314 25.61 -3.66 17.48
CA GLN A 314 26.63 -4.19 18.39
C GLN A 314 28.02 -4.21 17.74
N LEU A 315 28.12 -4.55 16.45
CA LEU A 315 29.39 -4.52 15.73
C LEU A 315 29.95 -3.10 15.65
N ALA A 316 29.10 -2.12 15.30
CA ALA A 316 29.50 -0.73 15.24
C ALA A 316 29.93 -0.18 16.62
N ALA A 317 29.34 -0.70 17.70
CA ALA A 317 29.71 -0.35 19.07
C ALA A 317 30.98 -1.07 19.58
N GLY A 318 31.46 -2.09 18.87
CA GLY A 318 32.58 -2.94 19.30
C GLY A 318 32.21 -4.00 20.34
N ASP A 319 30.92 -4.28 20.53
CA ASP A 319 30.42 -5.23 21.55
C ASP A 319 30.01 -6.60 20.97
N LEU A 320 29.96 -6.74 19.63
CA LEU A 320 29.52 -8.00 19.02
C LEU A 320 30.49 -9.14 19.35
N PRO A 321 29.99 -10.31 19.81
CA PRO A 321 30.84 -11.49 19.98
C PRO A 321 31.49 -11.92 18.65
N PRO A 322 32.63 -12.64 18.71
CA PRO A 322 33.25 -13.24 17.54
C PRO A 322 32.26 -14.06 16.70
N LEU A 323 32.35 -13.94 15.38
CA LEU A 323 31.38 -14.54 14.46
C LEU A 323 31.35 -16.08 14.51
N ASP A 324 32.49 -16.71 14.77
CA ASP A 324 32.60 -18.17 14.94
C ASP A 324 31.77 -18.68 16.15
N GLN A 325 31.76 -17.91 17.24
CA GLN A 325 30.95 -18.21 18.43
C GLN A 325 29.46 -18.06 18.14
N LEU A 326 29.08 -17.00 17.41
CA LEU A 326 27.69 -16.82 16.98
C LEU A 326 27.26 -17.97 16.05
N GLN A 327 28.10 -18.36 15.10
CA GLN A 327 27.79 -19.41 14.12
C GLN A 327 27.55 -20.78 14.77
N ALA A 328 28.29 -21.13 15.81
CA ALA A 328 28.23 -22.45 16.45
C ALA A 328 26.82 -22.84 16.95
N GLY A 329 25.98 -21.85 17.29
CA GLY A 329 24.61 -22.06 17.77
C GLY A 329 23.52 -21.96 16.69
N LEU A 330 23.86 -21.58 15.46
CA LEU A 330 22.88 -21.21 14.44
C LEU A 330 22.53 -22.38 13.51
N LYS A 331 21.24 -22.63 13.36
CA LYS A 331 20.70 -23.56 12.37
C LYS A 331 19.41 -22.96 11.79
N PRO A 332 19.19 -23.10 10.47
CA PRO A 332 17.91 -22.69 9.89
C PRO A 332 16.80 -23.65 10.34
N VAL A 333 15.67 -23.11 10.78
CA VAL A 333 14.49 -23.88 11.18
C VAL A 333 13.25 -23.33 10.49
N GLY A 334 12.46 -24.22 9.89
CA GLY A 334 11.22 -23.87 9.19
C GLY A 334 11.45 -23.08 7.90
N HIS A 335 10.41 -22.39 7.47
CA HIS A 335 10.33 -21.61 6.24
C HIS A 335 9.66 -20.29 6.53
N ALA A 336 10.14 -19.20 5.94
CA ALA A 336 9.52 -17.89 6.05
C ALA A 336 9.25 -17.29 4.66
N ILE A 337 8.09 -16.64 4.53
CA ILE A 337 7.66 -15.94 3.32
C ILE A 337 7.27 -14.52 3.71
N GLN A 338 7.76 -13.54 2.96
CA GLN A 338 7.43 -12.13 3.10
C GLN A 338 6.61 -11.65 1.91
N ALA A 339 5.58 -10.86 2.21
CA ALA A 339 4.84 -10.05 1.25
C ALA A 339 5.06 -8.56 1.52
N ARG A 340 5.32 -7.79 0.44
CA ARG A 340 5.40 -6.33 0.49
C ARG A 340 4.05 -5.71 0.13
N LEU A 341 3.38 -5.17 1.14
CA LEU A 341 2.10 -4.50 1.00
C LEU A 341 2.32 -3.03 0.66
N TYR A 342 1.82 -2.62 -0.51
CA TYR A 342 2.01 -1.30 -1.12
C TYR A 342 0.68 -0.57 -1.31
N ALA A 343 0.72 0.76 -1.20
CA ALA A 343 -0.33 1.67 -1.62
C ALA A 343 -0.26 1.90 -3.15
N GLU A 344 -0.62 0.86 -3.90
CA GLU A 344 -0.64 0.84 -5.36
C GLU A 344 -1.93 0.15 -5.82
N ASP A 345 -2.46 0.54 -6.97
CA ASP A 345 -3.64 -0.08 -7.59
C ASP A 345 -3.21 -1.06 -8.71
N PRO A 346 -3.24 -2.40 -8.50
CA PRO A 346 -2.88 -3.37 -9.53
C PRO A 346 -3.82 -3.34 -10.75
N GLY A 347 -5.07 -2.89 -10.58
CA GLY A 347 -6.03 -2.71 -11.67
C GLY A 347 -5.71 -1.53 -12.59
N ARG A 348 -4.84 -0.61 -12.15
CA ARG A 348 -4.36 0.55 -12.90
C ARG A 348 -2.85 0.57 -13.05
N ASP A 349 -2.29 -0.55 -13.49
CA ASP A 349 -0.85 -0.70 -13.75
C ASP A 349 0.03 -0.30 -12.55
N PHE A 350 -0.46 -0.57 -11.34
CA PHE A 350 0.23 -0.30 -10.07
C PHE A 350 0.54 1.18 -9.86
N GLN A 351 -0.34 2.06 -10.33
CA GLN A 351 -0.26 3.47 -10.03
C GLN A 351 -0.20 3.68 -8.50
N PRO A 352 0.74 4.49 -7.98
CA PRO A 352 0.78 4.82 -6.56
C PRO A 352 -0.50 5.54 -6.10
N CYS A 353 -0.99 5.18 -4.93
CA CYS A 353 -2.22 5.67 -4.33
C CYS A 353 -1.94 6.42 -3.02
N PRO A 354 -1.49 7.69 -3.08
CA PRO A 354 -1.34 8.52 -1.89
C PRO A 354 -2.72 8.88 -1.31
N GLY A 355 -2.78 9.14 -0.01
CA GLY A 355 -4.01 9.56 0.66
C GLY A 355 -4.09 9.15 2.12
N LEU A 356 -5.17 9.58 2.76
CA LEU A 356 -5.46 9.29 4.16
C LEU A 356 -5.93 7.84 4.32
N LEU A 357 -5.26 7.09 5.20
CA LEU A 357 -5.74 5.79 5.67
C LEU A 357 -6.85 6.02 6.71
N THR A 358 -8.09 5.71 6.35
CA THR A 358 -9.23 5.78 7.29
C THR A 358 -9.41 4.51 8.10
N ALA A 359 -8.80 3.40 7.66
CA ALA A 359 -8.68 2.16 8.43
C ALA A 359 -7.32 1.51 8.13
N ALA A 360 -6.67 1.01 9.18
CA ALA A 360 -5.40 0.29 9.08
C ALA A 360 -5.31 -0.73 10.21
N ASP A 361 -6.05 -1.82 10.06
CA ASP A 361 -6.09 -2.92 11.01
C ASP A 361 -5.28 -4.10 10.46
N PHE A 362 -4.33 -4.57 11.26
CA PHE A 362 -3.53 -5.75 10.97
C PHE A 362 -3.91 -6.87 11.95
N PRO A 363 -3.82 -8.14 11.54
CA PRO A 363 -4.01 -9.25 12.46
C PRO A 363 -2.98 -9.24 13.60
N SER A 364 -3.32 -9.88 14.71
CA SER A 364 -2.42 -10.00 15.85
C SER A 364 -1.15 -10.77 15.46
N ALA A 365 0.00 -10.08 15.50
CA ALA A 365 1.30 -10.66 15.17
C ALA A 365 2.08 -11.01 16.46
N ASP A 366 2.43 -12.28 16.63
CA ASP A 366 3.20 -12.77 17.80
C ASP A 366 4.72 -12.49 17.68
N GLY A 367 5.17 -12.01 16.51
CA GLY A 367 6.57 -11.78 16.21
C GLY A 367 7.38 -13.06 15.96
N ARG A 368 6.72 -14.22 15.88
CA ARG A 368 7.32 -15.54 15.62
C ARG A 368 6.68 -16.18 14.40
N SER A 369 5.44 -16.67 14.51
CA SER A 369 4.70 -17.27 13.40
C SER A 369 4.21 -16.21 12.42
N LEU A 370 3.82 -15.04 12.92
CA LEU A 370 3.47 -13.89 12.10
C LEU A 370 4.18 -12.66 12.64
N ARG A 371 4.88 -11.97 11.75
CA ARG A 371 5.55 -10.70 12.03
C ARG A 371 5.12 -9.67 11.01
N ILE A 372 4.76 -8.48 11.51
CA ILE A 372 4.36 -7.35 10.68
C ILE A 372 5.27 -6.16 10.98
N ASP A 373 5.98 -5.70 9.96
CA ASP A 373 6.80 -4.49 10.01
C ASP A 373 6.04 -3.39 9.27
N THR A 374 5.42 -2.47 10.01
CA THR A 374 4.61 -1.36 9.47
C THR A 374 5.02 -0.02 10.09
N TRP A 375 4.59 1.07 9.45
CA TRP A 375 4.75 2.44 9.95
C TRP A 375 3.45 3.23 9.98
N VAL A 376 2.34 2.63 9.55
CA VAL A 376 1.04 3.27 9.44
C VAL A 376 0.09 2.83 10.55
N GLU A 377 -0.84 3.70 10.88
CA GLU A 377 -2.07 3.46 11.62
C GLU A 377 -3.22 4.26 10.98
N ALA A 378 -4.45 4.06 11.46
CA ALA A 378 -5.58 4.85 10.98
C ALA A 378 -5.35 6.34 11.31
N GLY A 379 -5.51 7.21 10.32
CA GLY A 379 -5.17 8.63 10.42
C GLY A 379 -3.83 9.01 9.78
N CYS A 380 -2.98 8.05 9.45
CA CYS A 380 -1.77 8.32 8.66
C CYS A 380 -2.11 8.71 7.22
N GLU A 381 -1.41 9.71 6.68
CA GLU A 381 -1.45 10.04 5.27
C GLU A 381 -0.25 9.40 4.55
N ILE A 382 -0.50 8.72 3.43
CA ILE A 382 0.56 8.20 2.56
C ILE A 382 0.96 9.31 1.59
N PRO A 383 2.19 9.86 1.70
CA PRO A 383 2.61 10.98 0.88
C PRO A 383 3.00 10.51 -0.54
N PRO A 384 2.88 11.39 -1.56
CA PRO A 384 3.26 11.07 -2.94
C PRO A 384 4.77 11.14 -3.19
N TYR A 385 5.59 11.48 -2.18
CA TYR A 385 7.00 11.82 -2.36
C TYR A 385 7.97 10.65 -2.22
N PHE A 386 7.53 9.54 -1.62
CA PHE A 386 8.39 8.44 -1.20
C PHE A 386 7.85 7.09 -1.68
N ASP A 387 8.59 6.03 -1.36
CA ASP A 387 8.17 4.65 -1.59
C ASP A 387 6.79 4.38 -0.93
N PRO A 388 5.83 3.75 -1.65
CA PRO A 388 4.47 3.53 -1.19
C PRO A 388 4.30 2.28 -0.31
N MET A 389 5.37 1.67 0.22
CA MET A 389 5.25 0.46 1.05
C MET A 389 4.56 0.80 2.37
N ILE A 390 3.45 0.14 2.63
CA ILE A 390 2.66 0.25 3.86
C ILE A 390 3.27 -0.63 4.95
N ALA A 391 3.47 -1.91 4.61
CA ALA A 391 3.90 -2.92 5.56
C ALA A 391 4.64 -4.07 4.87
N LYS A 392 5.39 -4.82 5.67
CA LYS A 392 5.88 -6.15 5.32
C LYS A 392 5.19 -7.15 6.21
N LEU A 393 4.49 -8.11 5.62
CA LEU A 393 3.89 -9.23 6.33
C LEU A 393 4.80 -10.44 6.14
N ILE A 394 5.25 -11.03 7.23
CA ILE A 394 6.21 -12.13 7.24
C ILE A 394 5.59 -13.29 8.01
N SER A 395 5.26 -14.37 7.31
CA SER A 395 4.80 -15.61 7.94
C SER A 395 5.94 -16.60 8.02
N TRP A 396 6.06 -17.28 9.15
CA TRP A 396 6.98 -18.39 9.38
C TRP A 396 6.21 -19.61 9.87
N ALA A 397 6.58 -20.78 9.37
CA ALA A 397 6.06 -22.05 9.83
C ALA A 397 7.09 -23.18 9.62
N PRO A 398 6.88 -24.38 10.21
CA PRO A 398 7.76 -25.53 9.98
C PRO A 398 7.83 -25.99 8.51
N SER A 399 6.79 -25.75 7.71
CA SER A 399 6.73 -26.06 6.29
C SER A 399 6.46 -24.80 5.44
N ARG A 400 6.81 -24.86 4.15
CA ARG A 400 6.56 -23.78 3.20
C ARG A 400 5.06 -23.59 2.94
N GLU A 401 4.33 -24.69 2.87
CA GLU A 401 2.89 -24.73 2.66
C GLU A 401 2.16 -24.03 3.82
N ASP A 402 2.53 -24.34 5.06
CA ASP A 402 1.96 -23.70 6.25
C ASP A 402 2.32 -22.20 6.32
N ALA A 403 3.54 -21.82 5.94
CA ALA A 403 3.95 -20.41 5.88
C ALA A 403 3.17 -19.65 4.77
N SER A 404 2.88 -20.32 3.66
CA SER A 404 2.07 -19.76 2.57
C SER A 404 0.62 -19.54 3.01
N ALA A 405 0.04 -20.54 3.69
CA ALA A 405 -1.30 -20.46 4.25
C ALA A 405 -1.41 -19.34 5.31
N GLY A 406 -0.46 -19.30 6.25
CA GLY A 406 -0.41 -18.25 7.27
C GLY A 406 -0.26 -16.84 6.69
N LEU A 407 0.48 -16.69 5.58
CA LEU A 407 0.59 -15.41 4.89
C LEU A 407 -0.71 -15.01 4.18
N ILE A 408 -1.41 -15.96 3.54
CA ILE A 408 -2.73 -15.74 2.95
C ILE A 408 -3.73 -15.29 4.02
N ASP A 409 -3.77 -15.97 5.17
CA ASP A 409 -4.66 -15.64 6.28
C ASP A 409 -4.35 -14.24 6.83
N ALA A 410 -3.07 -13.90 7.01
CA ALA A 410 -2.68 -12.57 7.46
C ALA A 410 -3.08 -11.47 6.46
N LEU A 411 -2.98 -11.73 5.16
CA LEU A 411 -3.45 -10.81 4.12
C LEU A 411 -4.99 -10.70 4.09
N ASN A 412 -5.73 -11.79 4.33
CA ASN A 412 -7.19 -11.79 4.43
C ASN A 412 -7.69 -10.92 5.61
N GLU A 413 -7.04 -11.08 6.76
CA GLU A 413 -7.39 -10.39 8.00
C GLU A 413 -6.90 -8.94 8.04
N THR A 414 -5.97 -8.56 7.16
CA THR A 414 -5.50 -7.17 7.05
C THR A 414 -6.57 -6.30 6.38
N ARG A 415 -7.03 -5.27 7.12
CA ARG A 415 -8.00 -4.27 6.65
C ARG A 415 -7.32 -2.92 6.48
N LEU A 416 -7.14 -2.52 5.22
CA LEU A 416 -6.69 -1.18 4.85
C LEU A 416 -7.80 -0.49 4.05
N TYR A 417 -8.06 0.79 4.33
CA TYR A 417 -9.03 1.56 3.57
C TYR A 417 -8.64 3.04 3.52
N GLY A 418 -9.03 3.71 2.43
CA GLY A 418 -8.73 5.11 2.15
C GLY A 418 -7.75 5.30 0.99
N VAL A 419 -6.98 4.26 0.69
CA VAL A 419 -6.13 4.12 -0.50
C VAL A 419 -6.28 2.72 -1.08
N GLU A 420 -6.09 2.57 -2.38
CA GLU A 420 -5.98 1.23 -2.99
C GLU A 420 -4.65 0.58 -2.64
N THR A 421 -4.65 -0.74 -2.58
CA THR A 421 -3.48 -1.53 -2.17
C THR A 421 -3.29 -2.75 -3.05
N ASN A 422 -2.07 -3.27 -3.10
CA ASN A 422 -1.76 -4.51 -3.81
C ASN A 422 -2.13 -5.79 -3.00
N ARG A 423 -2.87 -5.68 -1.90
CA ARG A 423 -3.19 -6.79 -0.97
C ARG A 423 -3.75 -8.02 -1.68
N ASP A 424 -4.77 -7.84 -2.51
CA ASP A 424 -5.43 -8.96 -3.20
C ASP A 424 -4.60 -9.51 -4.35
N TYR A 425 -3.73 -8.69 -4.95
CA TYR A 425 -2.75 -9.13 -5.91
C TYR A 425 -1.71 -10.06 -5.26
N LEU A 426 -1.21 -9.72 -4.06
CA LEU A 426 -0.30 -10.59 -3.30
C LEU A 426 -0.91 -11.95 -3.01
N ARG A 427 -2.19 -12.01 -2.63
CA ARG A 427 -2.92 -13.27 -2.40
C ARG A 427 -2.98 -14.12 -3.66
N GLN A 428 -3.26 -13.51 -4.81
CA GLN A 428 -3.30 -14.20 -6.10
C GLN A 428 -1.93 -14.73 -6.52
N ILE A 429 -0.85 -13.99 -6.26
CA ILE A 429 0.52 -14.47 -6.53
C ILE A 429 0.83 -15.72 -5.70
N ILE A 430 0.47 -15.75 -4.41
CA ILE A 430 0.77 -16.91 -3.55
C ILE A 430 0.07 -18.17 -4.06
N ALA A 431 -1.13 -18.02 -4.61
CA ALA A 431 -1.89 -19.12 -5.20
C ALA A 431 -1.46 -19.49 -6.63
N ASP A 432 -0.75 -18.61 -7.34
CA ASP A 432 -0.36 -18.81 -8.74
C ASP A 432 0.76 -19.86 -8.89
N ALA A 433 0.66 -20.69 -9.93
CA ALA A 433 1.45 -21.91 -10.07
C ALA A 433 2.98 -21.72 -10.00
N PRO A 434 3.60 -20.71 -10.62
CA PRO A 434 5.04 -20.46 -10.51
C PRO A 434 5.52 -20.33 -9.07
N PHE A 435 4.80 -19.55 -8.24
CA PHE A 435 5.14 -19.42 -6.83
C PHE A 435 4.68 -20.65 -6.04
N ALA A 436 3.43 -21.08 -6.18
CA ALA A 436 2.88 -22.21 -5.41
C ALA A 436 3.71 -23.50 -5.57
N SER A 437 4.22 -23.77 -6.77
CA SER A 437 5.09 -24.93 -7.06
C SER A 437 6.54 -24.80 -6.57
N GLY A 438 6.94 -23.62 -6.06
CA GLY A 438 8.32 -23.34 -5.66
C GLY A 438 9.29 -23.25 -6.85
N GLN A 439 8.79 -22.87 -8.04
CA GLN A 439 9.60 -22.65 -9.25
C GLN A 439 9.34 -21.26 -9.86
N PRO A 440 9.43 -20.16 -9.08
CA PRO A 440 9.24 -18.83 -9.62
C PRO A 440 10.38 -18.46 -10.58
N TRP A 441 10.16 -17.48 -11.44
CA TRP A 441 11.22 -16.83 -12.20
C TRP A 441 10.94 -15.32 -12.26
N THR A 442 11.97 -14.52 -12.53
CA THR A 442 11.95 -13.04 -12.49
C THR A 442 10.89 -12.35 -13.34
N ARG A 443 10.20 -13.08 -14.23
CA ARG A 443 9.14 -12.57 -15.10
C ARG A 443 7.81 -13.31 -14.95
N CYS A 444 7.65 -14.17 -13.94
CA CYS A 444 6.45 -15.00 -13.79
C CYS A 444 5.16 -14.20 -13.61
N LEU A 445 5.27 -12.94 -13.15
CA LEU A 445 4.12 -12.06 -12.94
C LEU A 445 3.61 -11.38 -14.22
N GLU A 446 4.29 -11.50 -15.36
CA GLU A 446 3.83 -10.90 -16.64
C GLU A 446 2.56 -11.57 -17.17
N ASP A 447 2.38 -12.86 -16.88
CA ASP A 447 1.23 -13.66 -17.34
C ASP A 447 0.12 -13.76 -16.28
N LEU A 448 0.34 -13.21 -15.08
CA LEU A 448 -0.65 -13.24 -14.00
C LEU A 448 -1.79 -12.28 -14.30
N MET A 449 -2.98 -12.83 -14.57
CA MET A 449 -4.21 -12.05 -14.71
C MET A 449 -4.72 -11.64 -13.33
N TYR A 450 -4.65 -10.34 -13.03
CA TYR A 450 -5.19 -9.80 -11.79
C TYR A 450 -6.72 -9.69 -11.86
N HIS A 451 -7.39 -10.30 -10.88
CA HIS A 451 -8.83 -10.20 -10.68
C HIS A 451 -9.15 -9.29 -9.49
N ALA A 452 -10.02 -8.31 -9.68
CA ALA A 452 -10.43 -7.39 -8.62
C ALA A 452 -11.96 -7.34 -8.53
N ASP A 453 -12.50 -7.63 -7.35
CA ASP A 453 -13.94 -7.48 -7.07
C ASP A 453 -14.28 -6.02 -6.78
N THR A 454 -14.16 -5.18 -7.81
CA THR A 454 -14.31 -3.73 -7.70
C THR A 454 -15.14 -3.13 -8.84
N PHE A 455 -15.58 -1.90 -8.63
CA PHE A 455 -15.94 -0.99 -9.72
C PHE A 455 -15.23 0.35 -9.55
N GLU A 456 -14.96 0.98 -10.69
CA GLU A 456 -14.40 2.31 -10.80
C GLU A 456 -15.49 3.35 -11.03
N VAL A 457 -15.34 4.50 -10.36
CA VAL A 457 -16.17 5.68 -10.58
C VAL A 457 -15.57 6.52 -11.70
N LEU A 458 -16.18 6.51 -12.89
CA LEU A 458 -15.79 7.38 -14.00
C LEU A 458 -16.33 8.81 -13.79
N SER A 459 -17.51 8.93 -13.16
CA SER A 459 -18.09 10.20 -12.70
C SER A 459 -18.93 9.96 -11.45
N GLY A 460 -18.82 10.84 -10.45
CA GLY A 460 -19.50 10.69 -9.15
C GLY A 460 -20.97 11.15 -9.11
N GLY A 461 -21.47 11.79 -10.17
CA GLY A 461 -22.78 12.46 -10.16
C GLY A 461 -22.78 13.74 -9.31
N THR A 462 -23.97 14.27 -8.98
CA THR A 462 -24.08 15.50 -8.16
C THR A 462 -23.65 15.24 -6.72
N GLN A 463 -24.21 14.20 -6.09
CA GLN A 463 -23.85 13.79 -4.74
C GLN A 463 -24.22 12.31 -4.55
N THR A 464 -23.23 11.44 -4.77
CA THR A 464 -23.33 10.00 -4.52
C THR A 464 -22.54 9.63 -3.28
N SER A 465 -23.15 8.93 -2.32
CA SER A 465 -22.48 8.55 -1.07
C SER A 465 -22.85 7.14 -0.61
N VAL A 466 -21.93 6.49 0.09
CA VAL A 466 -22.17 5.18 0.72
C VAL A 466 -23.08 5.37 1.93
N GLN A 467 -24.19 4.63 2.00
CA GLN A 467 -25.13 4.65 3.12
C GLN A 467 -25.57 3.24 3.48
N ASP A 468 -25.77 2.99 4.77
CA ASP A 468 -26.36 1.76 5.33
C ASP A 468 -27.56 2.07 6.22
N TYR A 469 -28.34 1.07 6.58
CA TYR A 469 -29.51 1.20 7.44
C TYR A 469 -29.36 0.26 8.66
N PRO A 470 -29.63 0.72 9.90
CA PRO A 470 -30.29 1.97 10.29
C PRO A 470 -29.35 3.19 10.39
N GLY A 471 -28.10 3.06 9.94
CA GLY A 471 -27.09 4.09 10.11
C GLY A 471 -26.44 4.03 11.49
N ARG A 472 -25.80 5.14 11.87
CA ARG A 472 -24.97 5.29 13.06
C ARG A 472 -25.78 5.67 14.30
N LEU A 473 -26.43 4.71 14.92
CA LEU A 473 -27.21 4.93 16.14
C LEU A 473 -26.35 4.96 17.41
N GLY A 474 -26.88 5.53 18.49
CA GLY A 474 -26.25 5.52 19.83
C GLY A 474 -25.44 6.77 20.20
N TYR A 475 -25.19 7.68 19.24
CA TYR A 475 -24.29 8.83 19.44
C TYR A 475 -24.97 10.20 19.31
N TRP A 476 -26.32 10.26 19.29
CA TRP A 476 -27.07 11.51 19.17
C TRP A 476 -26.75 12.50 20.29
N ALA A 477 -26.56 12.00 21.52
CA ALA A 477 -26.24 12.80 22.70
C ALA A 477 -24.91 13.57 22.60
N VAL A 478 -24.01 13.16 21.70
CA VAL A 478 -22.73 13.85 21.42
C VAL A 478 -22.71 14.53 20.05
N GLY A 479 -23.88 14.72 19.43
CA GLY A 479 -24.02 15.44 18.17
C GLY A 479 -23.62 14.65 16.92
N VAL A 480 -23.48 13.33 17.02
CA VAL A 480 -23.19 12.46 15.86
C VAL A 480 -24.53 11.94 15.29
N PRO A 481 -24.90 12.34 14.06
CA PRO A 481 -26.16 11.91 13.47
C PRO A 481 -26.10 10.46 12.99
N PRO A 482 -27.26 9.80 12.82
CA PRO A 482 -27.33 8.47 12.23
C PRO A 482 -26.80 8.42 10.80
N SER A 483 -26.84 9.54 10.06
CA SER A 483 -26.72 9.53 8.61
C SER A 483 -27.73 8.55 8.01
N GLY A 484 -27.28 7.46 7.36
CA GLY A 484 -28.13 6.51 6.69
C GLY A 484 -28.80 7.06 5.43
N PRO A 485 -29.59 6.21 4.74
CA PRO A 485 -30.41 6.64 3.62
C PRO A 485 -31.49 7.62 4.10
N MET A 486 -31.67 8.72 3.36
CA MET A 486 -32.75 9.66 3.63
C MET A 486 -34.14 9.08 3.29
N ASP A 487 -34.20 8.15 2.32
CA ASP A 487 -35.33 7.25 2.09
C ASP A 487 -34.87 5.81 2.37
N SER A 488 -35.03 5.39 3.62
CA SER A 488 -34.64 4.07 4.08
C SER A 488 -35.46 2.94 3.44
N ARG A 489 -36.69 3.22 3.00
CA ARG A 489 -37.54 2.23 2.35
C ARG A 489 -36.95 1.84 1.00
N ALA A 490 -36.57 2.81 0.17
CA ALA A 490 -36.02 2.53 -1.15
C ALA A 490 -34.71 1.74 -1.08
N LEU A 491 -33.78 2.12 -0.19
CA LEU A 491 -32.54 1.35 0.03
C LEU A 491 -32.83 -0.09 0.44
N ARG A 492 -33.74 -0.29 1.42
CA ARG A 492 -34.09 -1.63 1.92
C ARG A 492 -34.79 -2.47 0.85
N GLN A 493 -35.62 -1.87 0.00
CA GLN A 493 -36.24 -2.55 -1.15
C GLN A 493 -35.20 -3.04 -2.16
N GLY A 494 -34.21 -2.21 -2.51
CA GLY A 494 -33.14 -2.58 -3.42
C GLY A 494 -32.27 -3.71 -2.87
N ASN A 495 -31.88 -3.62 -1.61
CA ASN A 495 -31.16 -4.70 -0.92
C ASN A 495 -31.98 -5.99 -0.84
N GLY A 496 -33.27 -5.89 -0.48
CA GLY A 496 -34.17 -7.04 -0.40
C GLY A 496 -34.35 -7.75 -1.74
N LEU A 497 -34.46 -6.99 -2.85
CA LEU A 497 -34.52 -7.55 -4.20
C LEU A 497 -33.26 -8.35 -4.55
N LEU A 498 -32.10 -7.94 -4.07
CA LEU A 498 -30.82 -8.62 -4.32
C LEU A 498 -30.54 -9.78 -3.37
N GLY A 499 -31.39 -9.99 -2.36
CA GLY A 499 -31.18 -10.98 -1.30
C GLY A 499 -30.14 -10.55 -0.26
N ASN A 500 -29.82 -9.26 -0.19
CA ASN A 500 -28.84 -8.74 0.76
C ASN A 500 -29.39 -8.75 2.19
N PRO A 501 -28.56 -9.06 3.21
CA PRO A 501 -28.95 -8.88 4.60
C PRO A 501 -29.23 -7.41 4.92
N GLU A 502 -30.06 -7.19 5.94
CA GLU A 502 -30.29 -5.84 6.48
C GLU A 502 -28.96 -5.27 7.01
N GLY A 503 -28.70 -3.98 6.74
CA GLY A 503 -27.41 -3.35 7.03
C GLY A 503 -26.42 -3.32 5.88
N CYS A 504 -26.66 -4.01 4.76
CA CYS A 504 -25.80 -3.88 3.58
C CYS A 504 -25.74 -2.43 3.08
N ALA A 505 -24.53 -1.91 2.93
CA ALA A 505 -24.31 -0.59 2.38
C ALA A 505 -24.60 -0.54 0.87
N ALA A 506 -25.17 0.57 0.43
CA ALA A 506 -25.48 0.87 -0.96
C ALA A 506 -25.11 2.31 -1.29
N LEU A 507 -25.17 2.69 -2.57
CA LEU A 507 -24.96 4.07 -2.98
C LEU A 507 -26.28 4.83 -2.97
N GLU A 508 -26.34 5.89 -2.16
CA GLU A 508 -27.38 6.90 -2.25
C GLU A 508 -26.99 7.94 -3.30
N VAL A 509 -27.85 8.12 -4.31
CA VAL A 509 -27.68 9.05 -5.43
C VAL A 509 -28.64 10.21 -5.26
N THR A 510 -28.14 11.44 -5.29
CA THR A 510 -28.95 12.67 -5.19
C THR A 510 -28.92 13.44 -6.51
N MET A 511 -30.10 13.77 -7.05
CA MET A 511 -30.31 14.48 -8.34
C MET A 511 -29.79 13.74 -9.59
N SER A 512 -28.48 13.67 -9.79
CA SER A 512 -27.87 12.97 -10.94
C SER A 512 -26.83 11.97 -10.48
N GLY A 513 -26.85 10.81 -11.13
CA GLY A 513 -26.12 9.63 -10.71
C GLY A 513 -24.72 9.48 -11.29
N PRO A 514 -24.01 8.44 -10.83
CA PRO A 514 -22.66 8.18 -11.28
C PRO A 514 -22.62 7.44 -12.63
N LEU A 515 -21.44 7.49 -13.25
CA LEU A 515 -21.03 6.58 -14.31
C LEU A 515 -19.97 5.63 -13.73
N LEU A 516 -20.22 4.33 -13.76
CA LEU A 516 -19.39 3.30 -13.12
C LEU A 516 -18.90 2.29 -14.16
N ARG A 517 -17.66 1.82 -14.01
CA ARG A 517 -17.09 0.70 -14.78
C ARG A 517 -16.80 -0.46 -13.85
N PHE A 518 -17.37 -1.63 -14.12
CA PHE A 518 -17.19 -2.81 -13.27
C PHE A 518 -15.96 -3.60 -13.72
N ASN A 519 -15.09 -3.98 -12.78
CA ASN A 519 -13.90 -4.80 -13.04
C ASN A 519 -14.17 -6.31 -12.81
N THR A 520 -15.33 -6.63 -12.23
CA THR A 520 -15.82 -7.99 -11.98
C THR A 520 -17.28 -8.11 -12.43
N ASP A 521 -17.78 -9.34 -12.51
CA ASP A 521 -19.20 -9.58 -12.70
C ASP A 521 -19.98 -9.15 -11.45
N ALA A 522 -21.10 -8.45 -11.63
CA ALA A 522 -21.93 -7.99 -10.53
C ALA A 522 -23.43 -8.15 -10.83
N VAL A 523 -24.24 -8.19 -9.76
CA VAL A 523 -25.69 -8.04 -9.87
C VAL A 523 -26.10 -6.81 -9.07
N VAL A 524 -26.79 -5.88 -9.71
CA VAL A 524 -27.16 -4.58 -9.14
C VAL A 524 -28.66 -4.34 -9.22
N ALA A 525 -29.18 -3.46 -8.39
CA ALA A 525 -30.55 -2.98 -8.47
C ALA A 525 -30.62 -1.50 -8.15
N VAL A 526 -31.50 -0.78 -8.85
CA VAL A 526 -31.74 0.64 -8.60
C VAL A 526 -33.20 0.87 -8.22
N THR A 527 -33.42 1.50 -7.07
CA THR A 527 -34.75 1.78 -6.47
C THR A 527 -34.87 3.25 -6.05
N GLY A 528 -36.08 3.69 -5.67
CA GLY A 528 -36.34 5.07 -5.23
C GLY A 528 -36.93 5.95 -6.33
N ALA A 529 -36.51 7.21 -6.39
CA ALA A 529 -36.96 8.15 -7.43
C ALA A 529 -36.57 7.66 -8.83
N HIS A 530 -37.41 7.97 -9.82
CA HIS A 530 -37.16 7.51 -11.18
C HIS A 530 -35.90 8.15 -11.75
N ILE A 531 -34.92 7.31 -12.10
CA ILE A 531 -33.67 7.69 -12.71
C ILE A 531 -33.42 6.80 -13.94
N PRO A 532 -33.12 7.37 -15.13
CA PRO A 532 -32.75 6.58 -16.28
C PRO A 532 -31.49 5.76 -15.99
N ILE A 533 -31.51 4.47 -16.36
CA ILE A 533 -30.36 3.56 -16.21
C ILE A 533 -29.95 3.10 -17.59
N THR A 534 -28.66 3.14 -17.89
CA THR A 534 -28.10 2.47 -19.05
C THR A 534 -26.96 1.53 -18.66
N LEU A 535 -26.93 0.36 -19.29
CA LEU A 535 -25.83 -0.60 -19.24
C LEU A 535 -25.24 -0.69 -20.65
N ASP A 536 -23.99 -0.26 -20.81
CA ASP A 536 -23.32 -0.13 -22.11
C ASP A 536 -24.16 0.64 -23.15
N GLY A 537 -24.82 1.70 -22.68
CA GLY A 537 -25.70 2.55 -23.49
C GLY A 537 -27.10 1.96 -23.74
N GLN A 538 -27.38 0.72 -23.35
CA GLN A 538 -28.71 0.11 -23.47
C GLN A 538 -29.57 0.46 -22.26
N SER A 539 -30.81 0.91 -22.49
CA SER A 539 -31.74 1.27 -21.41
C SER A 539 -32.12 0.05 -20.57
N CYS A 540 -32.06 0.19 -19.24
CA CYS A 540 -32.48 -0.83 -18.29
C CYS A 540 -33.66 -0.34 -17.44
N ALA A 541 -34.46 -1.30 -16.93
CA ALA A 541 -35.56 -0.99 -16.03
C ALA A 541 -35.08 -0.83 -14.59
N MET A 542 -35.65 0.16 -13.89
CA MET A 542 -35.55 0.25 -12.42
C MET A 542 -36.23 -0.93 -11.73
N ASN A 543 -35.97 -1.09 -10.43
CA ASN A 543 -36.58 -2.08 -9.55
C ASN A 543 -36.42 -3.52 -10.07
N THR A 544 -35.34 -3.76 -10.82
CA THR A 544 -34.99 -5.03 -11.46
C THR A 544 -33.56 -5.38 -11.08
N ALA A 545 -33.29 -6.65 -10.82
CA ALA A 545 -31.93 -7.16 -10.64
C ALA A 545 -31.25 -7.23 -12.01
N LEU A 546 -30.21 -6.42 -12.22
CA LEU A 546 -29.48 -6.30 -13.47
C LEU A 546 -28.14 -7.01 -13.34
N PHE A 547 -27.84 -7.92 -14.26
CA PHE A 547 -26.51 -8.50 -14.39
C PHE A 547 -25.59 -7.53 -15.14
N VAL A 548 -24.40 -7.28 -14.58
CA VAL A 548 -23.37 -6.41 -15.15
C VAL A 548 -22.13 -7.27 -15.33
N SER A 549 -21.71 -7.48 -16.58
CA SER A 549 -20.51 -8.25 -16.87
C SER A 549 -19.25 -7.43 -16.56
N ALA A 550 -18.15 -8.08 -16.20
CA ALA A 550 -16.85 -7.42 -16.08
C ALA A 550 -16.50 -6.63 -17.36
N GLY A 551 -15.99 -5.41 -17.19
CA GLY A 551 -15.69 -4.45 -18.25
C GLY A 551 -16.86 -3.55 -18.66
N SER A 552 -18.10 -3.86 -18.25
CA SER A 552 -19.29 -3.09 -18.63
C SER A 552 -19.39 -1.77 -17.86
N THR A 553 -20.12 -0.84 -18.44
CA THR A 553 -20.38 0.49 -17.89
C THR A 553 -21.84 0.67 -17.50
N LEU A 554 -22.09 1.05 -16.24
CA LEU A 554 -23.41 1.38 -15.71
C LEU A 554 -23.52 2.89 -15.52
N SER A 555 -24.47 3.52 -16.19
CA SER A 555 -24.76 4.95 -16.04
C SER A 555 -26.11 5.18 -15.40
N LEU A 556 -26.12 6.04 -14.37
CA LEU A 556 -27.35 6.57 -13.80
C LEU A 556 -27.51 8.02 -14.25
N GLY A 557 -28.64 8.33 -14.89
CA GLY A 557 -28.91 9.64 -15.47
C GLY A 557 -29.27 10.72 -14.45
N THR A 558 -30.17 11.61 -14.83
CA THR A 558 -30.74 12.62 -13.93
C THR A 558 -32.14 12.21 -13.53
N ILE A 559 -32.45 12.30 -12.24
CA ILE A 559 -33.79 12.08 -11.71
C ILE A 559 -34.72 13.10 -12.37
N ALA A 560 -35.76 12.58 -13.01
CA ALA A 560 -36.78 13.38 -13.68
C ALA A 560 -38.14 13.03 -13.07
N GLY A 561 -38.89 14.04 -12.63
CA GLY A 561 -40.19 13.85 -12.01
C GLY A 561 -40.14 13.87 -10.47
N ALA A 562 -40.96 13.03 -9.83
CA ALA A 562 -41.12 13.03 -8.38
C ALA A 562 -39.92 12.40 -7.64
N GLY A 563 -39.52 13.04 -6.54
CA GLY A 563 -38.42 12.61 -5.68
C GLY A 563 -37.07 13.23 -6.06
N VAL A 564 -36.08 13.03 -5.19
CA VAL A 564 -34.72 13.61 -5.33
C VAL A 564 -33.59 12.61 -5.09
N ARG A 565 -33.93 11.37 -4.72
CA ARG A 565 -32.96 10.32 -4.36
C ARG A 565 -33.32 8.96 -4.93
N SER A 566 -32.29 8.27 -5.40
CA SER A 566 -32.35 6.86 -5.82
C SER A 566 -31.22 6.10 -5.15
N TYR A 567 -31.33 4.78 -5.10
CA TYR A 567 -30.35 3.92 -4.43
C TYR A 567 -29.86 2.86 -5.39
N LEU A 568 -28.54 2.75 -5.55
CA LEU A 568 -27.88 1.68 -6.29
C LEU A 568 -27.34 0.67 -5.28
N CYS A 569 -28.02 -0.48 -5.20
CA CYS A 569 -27.62 -1.62 -4.40
C CYS A 569 -26.80 -2.59 -5.26
N VAL A 570 -25.82 -3.24 -4.65
CA VAL A 570 -25.01 -4.31 -5.26
C VAL A 570 -25.19 -5.57 -4.42
N ARG A 571 -25.32 -6.74 -5.06
CA ARG A 571 -25.46 -8.02 -4.35
C ARG A 571 -24.23 -8.26 -3.48
N GLY A 572 -24.43 -8.62 -2.22
CA GLY A 572 -23.40 -8.72 -1.19
C GLY A 572 -23.01 -7.38 -0.54
N GLY A 573 -23.42 -6.24 -1.11
CA GLY A 573 -23.14 -4.90 -0.58
C GLY A 573 -21.75 -4.37 -0.93
N LEU A 574 -21.49 -3.13 -0.47
CA LEU A 574 -20.20 -2.45 -0.63
C LEU A 574 -19.25 -2.81 0.52
N ASP A 575 -18.00 -3.10 0.19
CA ASP A 575 -16.96 -3.40 1.17
C ASP A 575 -16.26 -2.12 1.67
N VAL A 576 -16.80 -1.56 2.75
CA VAL A 576 -16.34 -0.32 3.38
C VAL A 576 -16.22 -0.52 4.89
N PRO A 577 -15.19 0.00 5.58
CA PRO A 577 -15.06 -0.15 7.02
C PRO A 577 -16.20 0.51 7.79
N ASP A 578 -16.53 -0.04 8.95
CA ASP A 578 -17.43 0.61 9.89
C ASP A 578 -16.73 1.79 10.57
N TYR A 579 -17.47 2.86 10.82
CA TYR A 579 -17.04 3.95 11.68
C TYR A 579 -18.14 4.24 12.68
N LEU A 580 -17.87 3.98 13.97
CA LEU A 580 -18.84 4.01 15.05
C LEU A 580 -20.05 3.08 14.79
N GLY A 581 -19.80 1.87 14.29
CA GLY A 581 -20.81 0.83 14.09
C GLY A 581 -21.67 0.97 12.84
N SER A 582 -21.28 1.82 11.87
CA SER A 582 -22.00 2.00 10.61
C SER A 582 -21.07 2.42 9.47
N LYS A 583 -21.41 1.99 8.25
CA LYS A 583 -20.78 2.35 6.98
C LYS A 583 -21.31 3.65 6.39
N SER A 584 -22.28 4.29 7.02
CA SER A 584 -22.93 5.50 6.50
C SER A 584 -21.99 6.70 6.45
N THR A 585 -21.98 7.40 5.32
CA THR A 585 -21.17 8.61 5.13
C THR A 585 -21.78 9.79 5.89
N PHE A 586 -20.97 10.49 6.70
CA PHE A 586 -21.31 11.81 7.22
C PHE A 586 -20.36 12.87 6.65
N THR A 587 -20.79 13.51 5.57
CA THR A 587 -19.92 14.40 4.77
C THR A 587 -19.46 15.66 5.51
N LEU A 588 -20.27 16.19 6.43
CA LEU A 588 -19.89 17.37 7.21
C LEU A 588 -18.82 17.02 8.27
N GLY A 589 -18.93 15.84 8.88
CA GLY A 589 -17.93 15.33 9.83
C GLY A 589 -16.73 14.66 9.17
N GLN A 590 -16.78 14.41 7.86
CA GLN A 590 -15.70 13.77 7.07
C GLN A 590 -15.33 12.35 7.55
N PHE A 591 -16.33 11.54 7.94
CA PHE A 591 -16.10 10.16 8.35
C PHE A 591 -17.22 9.19 7.90
N GLY A 592 -16.91 7.90 7.95
CA GLY A 592 -17.74 6.81 7.44
C GLY A 592 -17.81 6.78 5.91
N GLY A 593 -18.38 5.71 5.35
CA GLY A 593 -18.48 5.54 3.91
C GLY A 593 -17.12 5.54 3.20
N HIS A 594 -17.10 5.97 1.94
CA HIS A 594 -15.86 6.06 1.16
C HIS A 594 -15.08 7.33 1.53
N GLY A 595 -14.16 7.22 2.50
CA GLY A 595 -13.28 8.31 2.91
C GLY A 595 -14.00 9.52 3.53
N GLY A 596 -15.18 9.34 4.12
CA GLY A 596 -15.93 10.43 4.74
C GLY A 596 -16.60 11.40 3.77
N ARG A 597 -16.63 11.08 2.47
CA ARG A 597 -17.04 12.02 1.40
C ARG A 597 -17.96 11.40 0.36
N ALA A 598 -18.49 12.26 -0.51
CA ALA A 598 -19.13 11.81 -1.73
C ALA A 598 -18.10 11.21 -2.71
N LEU A 599 -18.58 10.33 -3.59
CA LEU A 599 -17.77 9.71 -4.63
C LEU A 599 -17.25 10.75 -5.63
N ARG A 600 -16.05 10.50 -6.13
CA ARG A 600 -15.33 11.32 -7.11
C ARG A 600 -14.87 10.44 -8.26
N ALA A 601 -14.57 11.08 -9.39
CA ALA A 601 -13.92 10.39 -10.49
C ALA A 601 -12.61 9.75 -10.01
N SER A 602 -12.32 8.57 -10.55
CA SER A 602 -11.18 7.72 -10.21
C SER A 602 -11.25 6.98 -8.86
N ASP A 603 -12.29 7.18 -8.05
CA ASP A 603 -12.53 6.32 -6.89
C ASP A 603 -12.71 4.86 -7.33
N VAL A 604 -12.22 3.95 -6.50
CA VAL A 604 -12.40 2.50 -6.65
C VAL A 604 -13.14 2.01 -5.40
N LEU A 605 -14.21 1.24 -5.62
CA LEU A 605 -14.99 0.65 -4.54
C LEU A 605 -14.95 -0.87 -4.67
N HIS A 606 -14.65 -1.52 -3.55
CA HIS A 606 -14.66 -2.97 -3.42
C HIS A 606 -16.07 -3.46 -3.13
N ILE A 607 -16.41 -4.62 -3.70
CA ILE A 607 -17.68 -5.30 -3.54
C ILE A 607 -17.45 -6.76 -3.16
N ALA A 608 -18.47 -7.42 -2.61
CA ALA A 608 -18.36 -8.83 -2.32
C ALA A 608 -18.21 -9.65 -3.62
N PRO A 609 -17.36 -10.71 -3.64
CA PRO A 609 -17.27 -11.62 -4.77
C PRO A 609 -18.63 -12.22 -5.12
N LEU A 610 -18.97 -12.23 -6.42
CA LEU A 610 -20.28 -12.67 -6.87
C LEU A 610 -20.39 -14.21 -6.87
N VAL A 611 -21.13 -14.75 -5.90
CA VAL A 611 -21.43 -16.19 -5.82
C VAL A 611 -22.64 -16.58 -6.68
N GLU A 612 -23.73 -15.81 -6.60
CA GLU A 612 -24.97 -16.09 -7.31
C GLU A 612 -25.21 -15.06 -8.42
N ARG A 613 -25.33 -15.53 -9.67
CA ARG A 613 -25.51 -14.69 -10.87
C ARG A 613 -26.98 -14.47 -11.25
N SER A 614 -27.94 -14.93 -10.45
CA SER A 614 -29.37 -14.81 -10.77
C SER A 614 -29.76 -13.33 -10.92
N ALA A 615 -30.43 -13.01 -12.02
CA ALA A 615 -30.85 -11.65 -12.37
C ALA A 615 -32.19 -11.68 -13.10
N GLY A 616 -32.77 -10.50 -13.33
CA GLY A 616 -34.06 -10.31 -14.00
C GLY A 616 -35.27 -10.32 -13.07
N GLN A 617 -35.10 -10.65 -11.77
CA GLN A 617 -36.16 -10.47 -10.78
C GLN A 617 -36.54 -8.99 -10.71
N ARG A 618 -37.85 -8.72 -10.67
CA ARG A 618 -38.40 -7.36 -10.63
C ARG A 618 -39.38 -7.23 -9.47
N ILE A 619 -39.34 -6.11 -8.77
CA ILE A 619 -40.36 -5.78 -7.76
C ILE A 619 -41.69 -5.52 -8.51
N ALA A 620 -42.75 -6.21 -8.10
CA ALA A 620 -44.07 -6.04 -8.69
C ALA A 620 -44.54 -4.58 -8.54
N ASP A 621 -45.21 -4.05 -9.57
CA ASP A 621 -45.64 -2.65 -9.59
C ASP A 621 -46.60 -2.32 -8.44
N GLU A 622 -47.41 -3.30 -7.99
CA GLU A 622 -48.32 -3.16 -6.86
C GLU A 622 -47.59 -3.07 -5.51
N ALA A 623 -46.37 -3.59 -5.43
CA ALA A 623 -45.51 -3.49 -4.26
C ALA A 623 -44.66 -2.21 -4.25
N LEU A 624 -44.65 -1.47 -5.37
CA LEU A 624 -44.01 -0.17 -5.49
C LEU A 624 -45.03 0.93 -5.14
N GLU A 625 -44.87 1.54 -3.98
CA GLU A 625 -45.64 2.74 -3.67
C GLU A 625 -45.20 3.88 -4.61
N ALA A 626 -46.16 4.40 -5.38
CA ALA A 626 -45.92 5.57 -6.22
C ALA A 626 -45.44 6.75 -5.39
N LEU A 627 -44.36 7.41 -5.84
CA LEU A 627 -43.93 8.70 -5.31
C LEU A 627 -44.93 9.76 -5.75
N THR A 628 -45.99 9.91 -4.94
CA THR A 628 -46.99 10.96 -5.13
C THR A 628 -46.47 12.30 -4.63
N ASP A 629 -47.06 13.39 -5.10
CA ASP A 629 -46.80 14.72 -4.53
C ASP A 629 -47.00 14.66 -3.01
N VAL A 630 -45.97 15.04 -2.25
CA VAL A 630 -46.07 15.08 -0.78
C VAL A 630 -46.98 16.23 -0.38
N ARG A 631 -48.28 15.95 -0.28
CA ARG A 631 -49.30 16.93 0.14
C ARG A 631 -49.55 16.93 1.64
N ARG A 632 -49.18 15.85 2.34
CA ARG A 632 -49.42 15.69 3.78
C ARG A 632 -48.26 14.95 4.41
N MET A 633 -47.61 15.60 5.38
CA MET A 633 -46.65 14.96 6.27
C MET A 633 -47.31 14.79 7.64
N ARG A 634 -47.29 13.56 8.16
CA ARG A 634 -47.75 13.30 9.53
C ARG A 634 -46.63 13.65 10.49
N VAL A 635 -46.96 14.42 11.52
CA VAL A 635 -46.04 14.80 12.60
C VAL A 635 -46.68 14.48 13.94
N ILE A 636 -45.85 14.23 14.95
CA ILE A 636 -46.29 14.23 16.35
C ILE A 636 -46.13 15.67 16.85
N TYR A 637 -47.21 16.27 17.34
CA TYR A 637 -47.18 17.63 17.84
C TYR A 637 -46.36 17.72 19.14
N GLY A 638 -45.52 18.76 19.26
CA GLY A 638 -44.54 18.94 20.33
C GLY A 638 -43.11 18.98 19.79
N PRO A 639 -42.11 19.32 20.64
CA PRO A 639 -42.22 19.59 22.07
C PRO A 639 -42.68 21.03 22.41
N HIS A 640 -42.40 22.00 21.54
CA HIS A 640 -42.73 23.41 21.78
C HIS A 640 -44.11 23.74 21.19
N ALA A 641 -45.12 23.76 22.06
CA ALA A 641 -46.52 23.88 21.71
C ALA A 641 -47.07 25.29 22.03
N ALA A 642 -48.22 25.62 21.44
CA ALA A 642 -49.13 26.61 21.99
C ALA A 642 -49.79 26.10 23.30
N PRO A 643 -50.12 27.00 24.25
CA PRO A 643 -49.91 28.45 24.19
C PRO A 643 -48.54 28.91 24.72
N GLU A 644 -47.63 27.99 25.07
CA GLU A 644 -46.39 28.32 25.77
C GLU A 644 -45.40 29.10 24.89
N TYR A 645 -45.20 28.65 23.65
CA TYR A 645 -44.25 29.28 22.71
C TYR A 645 -44.97 30.04 21.60
N PHE A 646 -46.03 29.45 21.05
CA PHE A 646 -46.78 29.96 19.91
C PHE A 646 -48.21 30.32 20.30
N THR A 647 -48.85 31.21 19.54
CA THR A 647 -50.29 31.44 19.68
C THR A 647 -51.05 30.21 19.17
N GLU A 648 -52.23 29.93 19.73
CA GLU A 648 -53.11 28.85 19.24
C GLU A 648 -53.47 29.07 17.76
N ALA A 649 -53.77 30.32 17.39
CA ALA A 649 -54.07 30.71 16.01
C ALA A 649 -52.90 30.41 15.04
N TYR A 650 -51.65 30.59 15.48
CA TYR A 650 -50.50 30.23 14.64
C TYR A 650 -50.35 28.72 14.48
N ILE A 651 -50.58 27.93 15.54
CA ILE A 651 -50.51 26.46 15.42
C ILE A 651 -51.59 25.94 14.47
N GLU A 652 -52.82 26.47 14.54
CA GLU A 652 -53.86 26.15 13.56
C GLU A 652 -53.44 26.52 12.14
N ARG A 653 -52.88 27.73 11.94
CA ARG A 653 -52.35 28.17 10.65
C ARG A 653 -51.19 27.31 10.18
N PHE A 654 -50.29 26.90 11.07
CA PHE A 654 -49.12 26.06 10.77
C PHE A 654 -49.57 24.72 10.16
N PHE A 655 -50.56 24.07 10.76
CA PHE A 655 -51.10 22.80 10.26
C PHE A 655 -51.98 22.96 9.01
N ALA A 656 -52.61 24.12 8.83
CA ALA A 656 -53.42 24.42 7.65
C ALA A 656 -52.60 24.94 6.45
N THR A 657 -51.32 25.25 6.65
CA THR A 657 -50.44 25.82 5.63
C THR A 657 -49.85 24.74 4.73
N ASP A 658 -49.90 24.96 3.42
CA ASP A 658 -49.05 24.26 2.46
C ASP A 658 -47.64 24.88 2.49
N TRP A 659 -46.65 24.10 2.90
CA TRP A 659 -45.26 24.54 3.02
C TRP A 659 -44.49 24.29 1.73
N GLU A 660 -43.67 25.26 1.31
CA GLU A 660 -42.77 25.12 0.17
C GLU A 660 -41.36 24.74 0.64
N VAL A 661 -40.70 23.83 -0.08
CA VAL A 661 -39.31 23.46 0.21
C VAL A 661 -38.37 24.55 -0.31
N HIS A 662 -37.57 25.12 0.57
CA HIS A 662 -36.55 26.11 0.22
C HIS A 662 -35.33 25.44 -0.42
N PHE A 663 -34.69 26.09 -1.39
CA PHE A 663 -33.53 25.56 -2.14
C PHE A 663 -32.32 25.23 -1.25
N ASN A 664 -32.11 25.97 -0.15
CA ASN A 664 -31.15 25.63 0.92
C ASN A 664 -31.62 24.44 1.78
N SER A 665 -31.82 23.29 1.16
CA SER A 665 -32.16 22.02 1.81
C SER A 665 -31.08 20.98 1.51
N SER A 666 -30.71 20.18 2.51
CA SER A 666 -29.71 19.14 2.37
C SER A 666 -29.93 18.00 3.37
N ARG A 667 -28.97 17.07 3.49
CA ARG A 667 -29.01 16.00 4.50
C ARG A 667 -29.06 16.53 5.95
N THR A 668 -28.58 17.74 6.21
CA THR A 668 -28.65 18.34 7.56
C THR A 668 -30.05 18.84 7.92
N GLY A 669 -30.94 19.00 6.94
CA GLY A 669 -32.30 19.44 7.14
C GLY A 669 -32.95 19.94 5.86
N VAL A 670 -34.28 19.79 5.78
CA VAL A 670 -35.11 20.34 4.71
C VAL A 670 -35.71 21.64 5.22
N ARG A 671 -35.29 22.77 4.65
CA ARG A 671 -35.78 24.09 5.05
C ARG A 671 -37.11 24.37 4.35
N LEU A 672 -38.05 24.96 5.08
CA LEU A 672 -39.39 25.26 4.59
C LEU A 672 -39.66 26.77 4.53
N ILE A 673 -40.48 27.17 3.57
CA ILE A 673 -41.01 28.51 3.39
C ILE A 673 -42.50 28.47 3.73
N GLY A 674 -42.92 29.40 4.58
CA GLY A 674 -44.31 29.50 5.02
C GLY A 674 -44.55 30.75 5.88
N PRO A 675 -45.67 30.80 6.62
CA PRO A 675 -46.04 31.97 7.41
C PRO A 675 -45.03 32.21 8.53
N LYS A 676 -44.87 33.49 8.89
CA LYS A 676 -44.06 33.86 10.04
C LYS A 676 -44.72 33.38 11.34
N PRO A 677 -43.96 32.84 12.30
CA PRO A 677 -44.46 32.51 13.62
C PRO A 677 -45.06 33.69 14.37
N GLU A 678 -46.13 33.41 15.11
CA GLU A 678 -46.67 34.33 16.12
C GLU A 678 -46.30 33.77 17.50
N TRP A 679 -45.46 34.52 18.20
CA TRP A 679 -44.92 34.12 19.50
C TRP A 679 -45.76 34.69 20.63
N VAL A 680 -45.95 33.91 21.69
CA VAL A 680 -46.61 34.40 22.92
C VAL A 680 -45.64 35.19 23.81
N ARG A 681 -44.33 34.90 23.69
CA ARG A 681 -43.26 35.58 24.42
C ARG A 681 -42.60 36.69 23.60
N ALA A 682 -42.08 37.71 24.29
CA ALA A 682 -41.44 38.86 23.68
C ALA A 682 -39.98 38.59 23.23
N ASP A 683 -39.28 37.69 23.92
CA ASP A 683 -37.90 37.26 23.64
C ASP A 683 -37.62 35.86 24.22
N GLY A 684 -36.42 35.33 23.99
CA GLY A 684 -35.95 34.06 24.54
C GLY A 684 -35.15 34.19 25.85
N GLY A 685 -35.14 35.37 26.48
CA GLY A 685 -34.38 35.63 27.71
C GLY A 685 -32.87 35.42 27.55
N GLU A 686 -32.27 34.72 28.52
CA GLU A 686 -30.83 34.44 28.54
C GLU A 686 -30.36 33.52 27.40
N ALA A 687 -31.26 32.75 26.79
CA ALA A 687 -30.97 31.96 25.59
C ALA A 687 -30.88 32.82 24.30
N GLY A 688 -31.22 34.10 24.40
CA GLY A 688 -31.07 35.10 23.34
C GLY A 688 -32.37 35.81 22.98
N LEU A 689 -32.22 36.97 22.34
CA LEU A 689 -33.32 37.93 22.20
C LEU A 689 -34.43 37.50 21.24
N HIS A 690 -34.17 36.57 20.31
CA HIS A 690 -35.22 36.16 19.38
C HIS A 690 -36.23 35.24 20.10
N PRO A 691 -37.55 35.43 19.96
CA PRO A 691 -38.57 34.61 20.61
C PRO A 691 -38.60 33.13 20.22
N SER A 692 -37.74 32.67 19.31
CA SER A 692 -37.55 31.24 19.03
C SER A 692 -36.47 30.59 19.89
N ASN A 693 -35.62 31.39 20.55
CA ASN A 693 -34.44 30.89 21.25
C ASN A 693 -34.83 30.19 22.55
N ILE A 694 -34.33 28.97 22.71
CA ILE A 694 -34.51 28.16 23.92
C ILE A 694 -33.13 27.87 24.49
N HIS A 695 -33.04 27.59 25.78
CA HIS A 695 -31.81 27.02 26.32
C HIS A 695 -31.55 25.69 25.60
N ASP A 696 -30.33 25.53 25.08
CA ASP A 696 -29.96 24.37 24.28
C ASP A 696 -30.32 23.07 25.02
N ASN A 697 -31.14 22.25 24.37
CA ASN A 697 -31.64 20.98 24.87
C ASN A 697 -31.49 19.94 23.73
N PRO A 698 -30.94 18.74 24.00
CA PRO A 698 -30.69 17.69 22.98
C PRO A 698 -31.92 17.15 22.24
#